data_AF-A0A3E4UF56-F1
#
_entry.id   AF-A0A3E4UF56-F1
#
_cell.length_a   1.000
_cell.length_b   1.000
_cell.length_c   1.000
_cell.angle_alpha   90.00
_cell.angle_beta   90.00
_cell.angle_gamma   90.00
#
_symmetry.space_group_name_H-M   'P 1'
#
loop_
_entity.id
_entity.type
_entity.pdbx_description
1 polymer ?
#
loop_
_entity_poly.entity_id
_entity_poly.type
_entity_poly.pdbx_seq_one_letter_code
_entity_poly.pdbx_strand_id
1 'polypeptide(L)'
;MWTIRKRWQAIAGDTCKRPRCRLEGYRRKKQWFILWLGFVLTITYAAPSCAENVEENSKNAGRWVYQTVHEPVLNTGDEAERDGAWYRLNASGMADTGWIYVDGYWYFLNTGEGAGKGQMMTGWQWIDGKCYYLAEISSDLYPMGALYLEGKTPDGYFVGTSGAWLNEHGEEWYLAGKGLMSSDTMDGDKKAGAGAGGKGKRGSGGKGGSSKGGSGKGGSVKGESGASTGGDKEDNNGDERPETEDGNSNKSEDQGGEENSNKNDDKSGEDESGAENKFEDPATPSEAKMVSWEVRFVEEADPNRKIMRTQAGKSEDGMELTVDFPELMKGSDGWLYQALEESPKRITVSGTGLQKYTVLFRRTDQMAEEPEQEEGEQRLEKWIETAKEADFEITGSRMEDWPVITENQEESRERLRNLISMVHDRERHEIYLVARNHSPSTVVIGQEFADITNVSGLLMDEFKSAENRYCIVRIGFQRVWRQESCIHEMSMQEYVLADCVSGGHERLLCRLCGYEETVLFPASGHIDKDEDGFCDVCYQEINDETAPKEAVYREGDIQIRRIGGKQYRFRCIDEDYSDMMDNRGNAALFLCETVIRSDIESDGTSIQKWEFGLDNNYKTSNIRKWLQKNMESPTKDISFIYTGVNTAYQGKTGSGEYEQFAFDDLEKLEKPFQIMEDQMFILSMEEAVKYRDFLWKFNGSSQNNPQSQYSAYSKGYYLRTPQYEGEDVFQYGKGIYVVDLGNGSLHPVDVSDTSMGIRPAFVIAQHKE
;
A
#
# COMPACT_ATOMS: atom_id res chain seq x y z
N MET A 1 -44.32 -62.45 -36.85
CA MET A 1 -44.83 -61.08 -37.13
C MET A 1 -43.64 -60.13 -36.99
N TRP A 2 -43.36 -59.16 -37.85
CA TRP A 2 -43.74 -58.98 -39.27
C TRP A 2 -42.62 -58.11 -39.92
N THR A 3 -41.47 -58.70 -40.25
CA THR A 3 -41.07 -59.19 -41.59
C THR A 3 -40.57 -58.16 -42.63
N ILE A 4 -39.27 -58.28 -42.96
CA ILE A 4 -38.70 -58.32 -44.32
C ILE A 4 -38.66 -57.03 -45.17
N ARG A 5 -37.44 -56.62 -45.57
CA ARG A 5 -36.91 -56.58 -46.97
C ARG A 5 -35.38 -56.43 -46.91
N LYS A 6 -34.56 -57.35 -47.46
CA LYS A 6 -34.24 -57.64 -48.88
C LYS A 6 -33.72 -56.40 -49.63
N ARG A 7 -32.44 -56.35 -50.05
CA ARG A 7 -31.74 -57.07 -51.15
C ARG A 7 -32.13 -56.59 -52.56
N TRP A 8 -31.14 -56.03 -53.27
CA TRP A 8 -30.98 -55.99 -54.76
C TRP A 8 -32.02 -55.08 -55.46
N GLN A 9 -31.87 -54.59 -56.71
CA GLN A 9 -30.98 -54.89 -57.85
C GLN A 9 -30.63 -53.54 -58.59
N ALA A 10 -29.48 -53.41 -59.27
CA ALA A 10 -29.28 -53.36 -60.75
C ALA A 10 -30.29 -52.48 -61.55
N ILE A 11 -29.89 -51.67 -62.56
CA ILE A 11 -29.46 -51.98 -63.95
C ILE A 11 -29.12 -50.61 -64.61
N ALA A 12 -28.29 -50.40 -65.65
CA ALA A 12 -27.11 -51.06 -66.26
C ALA A 12 -26.58 -50.12 -67.39
N GLY A 13 -25.53 -50.54 -68.11
CA GLY A 13 -24.95 -49.83 -69.28
C GLY A 13 -23.55 -49.27 -68.96
N ASP A 14 -22.46 -49.98 -69.24
CA ASP A 14 -21.81 -50.20 -70.56
C ASP A 14 -21.06 -48.96 -71.09
N THR A 15 -19.83 -49.06 -71.61
CA THR A 15 -19.15 -50.26 -72.16
C THR A 15 -17.61 -50.27 -72.03
N CYS A 16 -17.04 -51.47 -72.22
CA CYS A 16 -15.72 -51.76 -72.84
C CYS A 16 -14.36 -51.57 -72.10
N LYS A 17 -13.75 -52.73 -71.83
CA LYS A 17 -12.39 -53.15 -72.29
C LYS A 17 -11.11 -52.53 -71.66
N ARG A 18 -10.77 -53.04 -70.47
CA ARG A 18 -9.73 -54.09 -70.24
C ARG A 18 -8.99 -54.69 -71.49
N PRO A 19 -7.79 -55.33 -71.38
CA PRO A 19 -6.89 -55.50 -70.21
C PRO A 19 -5.34 -55.59 -70.46
N ARG A 20 -4.58 -55.85 -69.38
CA ARG A 20 -3.40 -56.75 -69.25
C ARG A 20 -2.03 -56.43 -69.90
N CYS A 21 -1.15 -55.91 -69.04
CA CYS A 21 -0.03 -56.65 -68.41
C CYS A 21 0.86 -57.64 -69.18
N ARG A 22 2.17 -57.34 -69.14
CA ARG A 22 3.28 -58.18 -68.59
C ARG A 22 3.91 -59.31 -69.44
N LEU A 23 5.15 -59.02 -69.85
CA LEU A 23 6.30 -59.90 -70.12
C LEU A 23 7.56 -59.09 -69.65
N GLU A 24 8.70 -59.61 -69.22
CA GLU A 24 9.16 -60.93 -68.71
C GLU A 24 10.54 -60.70 -68.02
N GLY A 25 11.37 -61.73 -67.77
CA GLY A 25 12.82 -61.54 -67.50
C GLY A 25 13.30 -61.60 -66.04
N TYR A 26 14.40 -62.32 -65.80
CA TYR A 26 14.84 -62.83 -64.49
C TYR A 26 16.30 -62.44 -64.15
N ARG A 27 16.64 -62.39 -62.84
CA ARG A 27 18.00 -62.44 -62.20
C ARG A 27 18.91 -61.20 -61.98
N ARG A 28 19.10 -60.92 -60.67
CA ARG A 28 20.37 -60.72 -59.89
C ARG A 28 21.17 -59.39 -59.92
N LYS A 29 21.08 -58.74 -58.73
CA LYS A 29 22.16 -58.12 -57.89
C LYS A 29 22.78 -56.76 -58.26
N LYS A 30 22.95 -55.96 -57.18
CA LYS A 30 23.60 -54.65 -57.01
C LYS A 30 22.92 -53.50 -57.78
N GLN A 31 22.16 -52.58 -57.17
CA GLN A 31 22.44 -51.66 -56.04
C GLN A 31 23.26 -50.44 -56.48
N TRP A 32 22.58 -49.30 -56.65
CA TRP A 32 22.91 -47.94 -56.16
C TRP A 32 21.71 -47.00 -56.49
N PHE A 33 21.63 -45.87 -55.78
CA PHE A 33 20.55 -44.86 -55.64
C PHE A 33 19.52 -44.63 -56.77
N ILE A 34 18.28 -44.27 -56.37
CA ILE A 34 17.16 -43.84 -57.23
C ILE A 34 17.08 -42.31 -57.32
N LEU A 35 16.57 -41.80 -58.45
CA LEU A 35 16.60 -40.40 -58.87
C LEU A 35 15.53 -39.51 -58.21
N TRP A 36 15.95 -38.24 -57.99
CA TRP A 36 15.08 -37.08 -57.83
C TRP A 36 14.37 -36.69 -59.13
N LEU A 37 13.26 -35.95 -59.04
CA LEU A 37 12.57 -35.36 -60.20
C LEU A 37 12.15 -33.93 -59.86
N GLY A 38 12.92 -32.95 -60.33
CA GLY A 38 12.68 -31.52 -60.07
C GLY A 38 11.87 -30.86 -61.19
N PHE A 39 10.88 -30.05 -60.81
CA PHE A 39 10.18 -29.14 -61.72
C PHE A 39 10.07 -27.78 -61.04
N VAL A 40 10.57 -26.72 -61.67
CA VAL A 40 10.67 -25.40 -61.05
C VAL A 40 9.34 -24.65 -61.21
N LEU A 41 8.55 -24.61 -60.13
CA LEU A 41 7.61 -23.53 -59.89
C LEU A 41 8.20 -22.60 -58.82
N THR A 42 7.90 -21.31 -58.90
CA THR A 42 8.35 -20.30 -57.93
C THR A 42 7.63 -20.46 -56.60
N ILE A 43 8.20 -21.24 -55.69
CA ILE A 43 7.79 -21.28 -54.29
C ILE A 43 8.61 -20.22 -53.53
N THR A 44 7.98 -19.09 -53.24
CA THR A 44 8.33 -18.32 -52.05
C THR A 44 8.14 -19.23 -50.85
N TYR A 45 9.22 -19.52 -50.11
CA TYR A 45 9.15 -20.30 -48.88
C TYR A 45 8.40 -19.50 -47.81
N ALA A 46 7.08 -19.63 -47.79
CA ALA A 46 6.33 -19.46 -46.57
C ALA A 46 6.80 -20.56 -45.61
N ALA A 47 7.45 -20.17 -44.51
CA ALA A 47 7.68 -21.07 -43.39
C ALA A 47 6.30 -21.60 -42.91
N PRO A 48 6.22 -22.84 -42.42
CA PRO A 48 4.93 -23.47 -42.11
C PRO A 48 4.21 -22.76 -40.96
N SER A 49 3.24 -21.91 -41.29
CA SER A 49 2.33 -21.30 -40.33
C SER A 49 1.38 -22.35 -39.76
N CYS A 50 1.65 -22.77 -38.52
CA CYS A 50 0.69 -23.29 -37.53
C CYS A 50 -0.55 -24.06 -38.06
N ALA A 51 -0.40 -25.33 -38.45
CA ALA A 51 -1.50 -26.33 -38.42
C ALA A 51 -1.03 -27.77 -38.71
N GLU A 52 -0.27 -28.41 -37.80
CA GLU A 52 -0.23 -29.88 -37.75
C GLU A 52 -1.38 -30.37 -36.83
N ASN A 53 -2.11 -31.41 -37.24
CA ASN A 53 -3.29 -32.01 -36.58
C ASN A 53 -4.44 -31.07 -36.13
N VAL A 54 -5.25 -30.59 -37.08
CA VAL A 54 -6.49 -29.83 -36.80
C VAL A 54 -7.50 -30.58 -35.89
N GLU A 55 -7.62 -31.91 -36.02
CA GLU A 55 -8.50 -32.74 -35.14
C GLU A 55 -7.98 -32.85 -33.68
N GLU A 56 -6.72 -32.52 -33.44
CA GLU A 56 -6.09 -32.60 -32.12
C GLU A 56 -6.11 -31.23 -31.44
N ASN A 57 -5.76 -30.17 -32.18
CA ASN A 57 -5.84 -28.77 -31.72
C ASN A 57 -7.27 -28.35 -31.34
N SER A 58 -8.29 -28.89 -32.03
CA SER A 58 -9.72 -28.73 -31.69
C SER A 58 -10.05 -29.08 -30.23
N LYS A 59 -9.32 -30.04 -29.62
CA LYS A 59 -9.53 -30.48 -28.22
C LYS A 59 -8.85 -29.58 -27.18
N ASN A 60 -7.96 -28.70 -27.63
CA ASN A 60 -7.17 -27.79 -26.78
C ASN A 60 -7.60 -26.32 -26.90
N ALA A 61 -8.73 -26.03 -27.56
CA ALA A 61 -9.31 -24.69 -27.64
C ALA A 61 -9.45 -24.03 -26.25
N GLY A 62 -8.96 -22.79 -26.14
CA GLY A 62 -8.91 -21.98 -24.93
C GLY A 62 -7.71 -22.24 -24.01
N ARG A 63 -6.91 -23.28 -24.26
CA ARG A 63 -5.80 -23.72 -23.40
C ARG A 63 -4.44 -23.22 -23.89
N TRP A 64 -3.52 -23.11 -22.93
CA TRP A 64 -2.08 -22.95 -23.18
C TRP A 64 -1.46 -24.26 -23.69
N VAL A 65 -0.56 -24.13 -24.67
CA VAL A 65 0.18 -25.22 -25.31
C VAL A 65 1.65 -24.80 -25.43
N TYR A 66 2.56 -25.65 -24.98
CA TYR A 66 4.01 -25.47 -25.15
C TYR A 66 4.47 -26.19 -26.42
N GLN A 67 5.14 -25.49 -27.34
CA GLN A 67 5.59 -26.06 -28.61
C GLN A 67 7.09 -25.84 -28.82
N THR A 68 7.83 -26.94 -29.02
CA THR A 68 9.26 -26.93 -29.36
C THR A 68 9.44 -26.72 -30.86
N VAL A 69 10.23 -25.71 -31.24
CA VAL A 69 10.45 -25.37 -32.66
C VAL A 69 11.37 -26.42 -33.31
N HIS A 70 10.83 -27.15 -34.29
CA HIS A 70 11.56 -28.15 -35.07
C HIS A 70 11.99 -27.60 -36.44
N GLU A 71 13.03 -26.78 -36.48
CA GLU A 71 13.79 -26.61 -37.72
C GLU A 71 14.72 -27.82 -37.98
N PRO A 72 14.86 -28.26 -39.25
CA PRO A 72 15.73 -29.38 -39.63
C PRO A 72 17.21 -28.96 -39.63
N VAL A 73 17.98 -29.54 -38.69
CA VAL A 73 19.40 -29.20 -38.51
C VAL A 73 20.25 -29.62 -39.70
N LEU A 74 20.93 -28.65 -40.33
CA LEU A 74 22.04 -28.90 -41.25
C LEU A 74 23.36 -29.01 -40.47
N ASN A 75 23.65 -30.23 -39.99
CA ASN A 75 24.95 -30.73 -39.48
C ASN A 75 26.05 -29.70 -39.11
N THR A 76 25.99 -29.16 -37.89
CA THR A 76 27.17 -28.88 -37.06
C THR A 76 26.92 -29.43 -35.66
N GLY A 77 27.95 -30.02 -35.05
CA GLY A 77 27.82 -30.89 -33.88
C GLY A 77 27.95 -30.18 -32.53
N ASP A 78 27.07 -29.21 -32.27
CA ASP A 78 26.93 -28.56 -30.96
C ASP A 78 25.50 -28.77 -30.44
N GLU A 79 25.35 -29.34 -29.24
CA GLU A 79 24.04 -29.60 -28.62
C GLU A 79 23.48 -28.33 -27.98
N ALA A 80 22.89 -27.46 -28.80
CA ALA A 80 22.14 -26.31 -28.33
C ALA A 80 20.87 -26.75 -27.58
N GLU A 81 20.77 -26.34 -26.31
CA GLU A 81 19.57 -26.45 -25.48
C GLU A 81 18.42 -25.70 -26.18
N ARG A 82 17.26 -26.35 -26.36
CA ARG A 82 16.14 -25.81 -27.15
C ARG A 82 14.99 -25.37 -26.26
N ASP A 83 14.90 -24.07 -26.04
CA ASP A 83 13.67 -23.47 -25.52
C ASP A 83 12.51 -23.64 -26.51
N GLY A 84 11.38 -24.10 -25.99
CA GLY A 84 10.08 -24.04 -26.67
C GLY A 84 9.32 -22.79 -26.24
N ALA A 85 8.30 -22.42 -27.01
CA ALA A 85 7.47 -21.25 -26.70
C ALA A 85 6.06 -21.67 -26.27
N TRP A 86 5.45 -20.84 -25.41
CA TRP A 86 4.04 -20.96 -25.05
C TRP A 86 3.17 -20.24 -26.08
N TYR A 87 2.10 -20.92 -26.49
CA TYR A 87 1.05 -20.41 -27.36
C TYR A 87 -0.31 -20.69 -26.70
N ARG A 88 -1.35 -19.92 -27.07
CA ARG A 88 -2.74 -20.22 -26.69
C ARG A 88 -3.57 -20.44 -27.95
N LEU A 89 -4.36 -21.51 -27.99
CA LEU A 89 -5.16 -21.84 -29.17
C LEU A 89 -6.61 -21.39 -29.02
N ASN A 90 -7.15 -20.71 -30.03
CA ASN A 90 -8.53 -20.25 -30.07
C ASN A 90 -9.52 -21.36 -30.46
N ALA A 91 -10.82 -21.02 -30.50
CA ALA A 91 -11.90 -21.97 -30.81
C ALA A 91 -11.84 -22.61 -32.22
N SER A 92 -11.03 -22.05 -33.13
CA SER A 92 -10.74 -22.62 -34.45
C SER A 92 -9.38 -23.34 -34.54
N GLY A 93 -8.65 -23.47 -33.42
CA GLY A 93 -7.35 -24.14 -33.37
C GLY A 93 -6.18 -23.32 -33.94
N MET A 94 -6.35 -22.01 -34.14
CA MET A 94 -5.28 -21.06 -34.49
C MET A 94 -4.73 -20.40 -33.22
N ALA A 95 -3.50 -19.88 -33.26
CA ALA A 95 -2.96 -19.13 -32.13
C ALA A 95 -3.71 -17.80 -31.90
N ASP A 96 -3.98 -17.46 -30.64
CA ASP A 96 -4.35 -16.11 -30.22
C ASP A 96 -3.16 -15.15 -30.44
N THR A 97 -3.44 -13.86 -30.64
CA THR A 97 -2.43 -12.79 -30.83
C THR A 97 -2.92 -11.48 -30.19
N GLY A 98 -1.98 -10.62 -29.76
CA GLY A 98 -2.28 -9.37 -29.07
C GLY A 98 -2.50 -9.55 -27.57
N TRP A 99 -3.16 -8.57 -26.95
CA TRP A 99 -3.54 -8.63 -25.52
C TRP A 99 -4.67 -9.62 -25.27
N ILE A 100 -4.46 -10.55 -24.34
CA ILE A 100 -5.48 -11.49 -23.85
C ILE A 100 -5.62 -11.42 -22.33
N TYR A 101 -6.84 -11.58 -21.83
CA TYR A 101 -7.13 -11.64 -20.39
C TYR A 101 -7.64 -13.03 -20.02
N VAL A 102 -6.93 -13.72 -19.14
CA VAL A 102 -7.15 -15.14 -18.80
C VAL A 102 -6.86 -15.38 -17.32
N ASP A 103 -7.74 -16.09 -16.62
CA ASP A 103 -7.57 -16.54 -15.22
C ASP A 103 -7.16 -15.43 -14.22
N GLY A 104 -7.58 -14.18 -14.49
CA GLY A 104 -7.30 -13.00 -13.65
C GLY A 104 -6.17 -12.10 -14.13
N TYR A 105 -5.41 -12.51 -15.15
CA TYR A 105 -4.19 -11.83 -15.58
C TYR A 105 -4.25 -11.44 -17.07
N TRP A 106 -3.57 -10.34 -17.42
CA TRP A 106 -3.28 -9.99 -18.81
C TRP A 106 -1.99 -10.66 -19.28
N TYR A 107 -1.98 -11.10 -20.53
CA TYR A 107 -0.79 -11.62 -21.23
C TYR A 107 -0.74 -10.96 -22.61
N PHE A 108 0.46 -10.83 -23.19
CA PHE A 108 0.62 -10.40 -24.57
C PHE A 108 1.19 -11.52 -25.43
N LEU A 109 0.49 -11.84 -26.53
CA LEU A 109 0.94 -12.80 -27.52
C LEU A 109 1.42 -12.05 -28.78
N ASN A 110 2.61 -12.40 -29.26
CA ASN A 110 3.32 -11.69 -30.32
C ASN A 110 2.48 -11.54 -31.60
N THR A 111 2.24 -10.31 -32.04
CA THR A 111 1.48 -9.96 -33.25
C THR A 111 2.33 -9.94 -34.52
N GLY A 112 3.66 -9.89 -34.39
CA GLY A 112 4.59 -9.77 -35.51
C GLY A 112 4.53 -10.95 -36.48
N GLU A 113 4.80 -10.68 -37.77
CA GLU A 113 4.78 -11.71 -38.81
C GLU A 113 5.98 -12.67 -38.73
N GLY A 114 5.76 -13.93 -39.10
CA GLY A 114 6.78 -14.99 -39.13
C GLY A 114 6.59 -16.07 -38.07
N ALA A 115 7.64 -16.86 -37.82
CA ALA A 115 7.60 -18.02 -36.93
C ALA A 115 7.31 -17.68 -35.44
N GLY A 116 7.44 -16.40 -35.06
CA GLY A 116 7.12 -15.91 -33.72
C GLY A 116 5.65 -15.55 -33.48
N LYS A 117 4.78 -15.53 -34.50
CA LYS A 117 3.38 -15.07 -34.34
C LYS A 117 2.61 -15.96 -33.37
N GLY A 118 1.99 -15.36 -32.35
CA GLY A 118 1.24 -16.02 -31.28
C GLY A 118 2.08 -16.52 -30.10
N GLN A 119 3.41 -16.31 -30.08
CA GLN A 119 4.25 -16.64 -28.92
C GLN A 119 3.93 -15.73 -27.73
N MET A 120 3.84 -16.31 -26.53
CA MET A 120 3.71 -15.56 -25.29
C MET A 120 4.99 -14.77 -24.99
N MET A 121 4.84 -13.47 -24.79
CA MET A 121 5.95 -12.58 -24.47
C MET A 121 6.21 -12.54 -22.96
N THR A 122 7.47 -12.33 -22.59
CA THR A 122 7.97 -12.14 -21.21
C THR A 122 8.93 -10.95 -21.16
N GLY A 123 9.25 -10.46 -19.97
CA GLY A 123 10.14 -9.34 -19.72
C GLY A 123 9.57 -7.98 -20.11
N TRP A 124 10.46 -6.99 -20.21
CA TRP A 124 10.12 -5.64 -20.68
C TRP A 124 9.81 -5.63 -22.18
N GLN A 125 8.56 -5.32 -22.52
CA GLN A 125 8.08 -5.24 -23.89
C GLN A 125 7.57 -3.84 -24.20
N TRP A 126 7.90 -3.33 -25.38
CA TRP A 126 7.28 -2.12 -25.93
C TRP A 126 6.06 -2.53 -26.76
N ILE A 127 4.89 -1.99 -26.43
CA ILE A 127 3.61 -2.29 -27.07
C ILE A 127 2.83 -0.98 -27.25
N ASP A 128 2.37 -0.69 -28.47
CA ASP A 128 1.63 0.53 -28.85
C ASP A 128 2.30 1.86 -28.46
N GLY A 129 3.63 1.86 -28.25
CA GLY A 129 4.41 3.02 -27.81
C GLY A 129 4.62 3.13 -26.29
N LYS A 130 4.02 2.27 -25.47
CA LYS A 130 4.28 2.18 -24.01
C LYS A 130 5.18 0.99 -23.68
N CYS A 131 5.80 0.98 -22.50
CA CYS A 131 6.59 -0.14 -22.02
C CYS A 131 5.90 -0.86 -20.86
N TYR A 132 5.87 -2.19 -20.92
CA TYR A 132 5.14 -3.08 -20.02
C TYR A 132 6.06 -4.21 -19.54
N TYR A 133 5.91 -4.66 -18.28
CA TYR A 133 6.64 -5.83 -17.77
C TYR A 133 5.74 -7.05 -17.66
N LEU A 134 6.09 -8.11 -18.40
CA LEU A 134 5.44 -9.41 -18.39
C LEU A 134 6.32 -10.40 -17.60
N ALA A 135 5.75 -11.19 -16.68
CA ALA A 135 6.55 -11.99 -15.75
C ALA A 135 7.52 -12.99 -16.44
N GLU A 136 8.83 -12.80 -16.27
CA GLU A 136 9.87 -13.71 -16.78
C GLU A 136 10.01 -15.02 -16.00
N ILE A 137 9.44 -15.09 -14.80
CA ILE A 137 9.43 -16.25 -13.93
C ILE A 137 8.05 -16.33 -13.28
N SER A 138 7.44 -17.51 -13.24
CA SER A 138 6.22 -17.72 -12.45
C SER A 138 6.52 -17.61 -10.96
N SER A 139 5.93 -16.62 -10.31
CA SER A 139 5.90 -16.46 -8.85
C SER A 139 4.51 -16.84 -8.31
N ASP A 140 4.37 -16.87 -6.98
CA ASP A 140 3.07 -17.07 -6.34
C ASP A 140 2.13 -15.85 -6.49
N LEU A 141 2.66 -14.72 -6.98
CA LEU A 141 1.94 -13.47 -7.28
C LEU A 141 1.53 -13.35 -8.75
N TYR A 142 2.40 -13.81 -9.66
CA TYR A 142 2.27 -13.61 -11.12
C TYR A 142 2.67 -14.89 -11.87
N PRO A 143 1.74 -15.51 -12.62
CA PRO A 143 2.07 -16.58 -13.56
C PRO A 143 3.06 -16.12 -14.64
N MET A 144 3.82 -17.06 -15.22
CA MET A 144 4.73 -16.79 -16.34
C MET A 144 4.01 -16.04 -17.49
N GLY A 145 4.55 -14.92 -17.94
CA GLY A 145 3.97 -14.06 -18.97
C GLY A 145 2.85 -13.11 -18.52
N ALA A 146 2.46 -13.12 -17.23
CA ALA A 146 1.44 -12.22 -16.71
C ALA A 146 1.96 -10.78 -16.57
N LEU A 147 1.13 -9.81 -16.95
CA LEU A 147 1.40 -8.37 -16.83
C LEU A 147 1.41 -7.93 -15.37
N TYR A 148 2.47 -7.22 -14.97
CA TYR A 148 2.50 -6.47 -13.72
C TYR A 148 1.64 -5.21 -13.83
N LEU A 149 0.83 -4.95 -12.80
CA LEU A 149 -0.04 -3.78 -12.67
C LEU A 149 0.23 -3.13 -11.30
N GLU A 150 0.16 -1.80 -11.24
CA GLU A 150 0.03 -1.02 -10.00
C GLU A 150 1.01 -1.44 -8.88
N GLY A 151 2.31 -1.36 -9.15
CA GLY A 151 3.32 -1.83 -8.21
C GLY A 151 4.76 -1.77 -8.72
N LYS A 152 5.68 -2.38 -7.95
CA LYS A 152 7.11 -2.46 -8.28
C LYS A 152 7.43 -3.79 -8.96
N THR A 153 8.10 -3.72 -10.09
CA THR A 153 8.57 -4.88 -10.88
C THR A 153 9.77 -5.57 -10.22
N PRO A 154 10.09 -6.84 -10.55
CA PRO A 154 11.15 -7.61 -9.89
C PRO A 154 12.58 -7.10 -10.09
N ASP A 155 12.79 -6.17 -11.02
CA ASP A 155 14.05 -5.44 -11.25
C ASP A 155 14.02 -4.00 -10.71
N GLY A 156 12.88 -3.52 -10.22
CA GLY A 156 12.80 -2.36 -9.32
C GLY A 156 12.03 -1.15 -9.85
N TYR A 157 11.53 -1.18 -11.08
CA TYR A 157 10.78 -0.07 -11.67
C TYR A 157 9.29 -0.10 -11.31
N PHE A 158 8.65 1.06 -11.21
CA PHE A 158 7.21 1.16 -10.95
C PHE A 158 6.38 1.08 -12.24
N VAL A 159 5.26 0.37 -12.19
CA VAL A 159 4.23 0.32 -13.25
C VAL A 159 2.90 0.82 -12.70
N GLY A 160 2.18 1.61 -13.51
CA GLY A 160 0.91 2.22 -13.12
C GLY A 160 -0.28 1.24 -13.19
N THR A 161 -1.49 1.77 -12.96
CA THR A 161 -2.77 1.04 -13.07
C THR A 161 -3.03 0.45 -14.47
N SER A 162 -2.38 0.97 -15.50
CA SER A 162 -2.41 0.43 -16.87
C SER A 162 -1.39 -0.68 -17.14
N GLY A 163 -0.44 -0.92 -16.22
CA GLY A 163 0.74 -1.76 -16.40
C GLY A 163 1.91 -1.06 -17.12
N ALA A 164 1.75 0.20 -17.55
CA ALA A 164 2.83 0.94 -18.20
C ALA A 164 3.88 1.41 -17.19
N TRP A 165 5.15 1.37 -17.59
CA TRP A 165 6.30 1.87 -16.85
C TRP A 165 6.17 3.37 -16.53
N LEU A 166 6.42 3.75 -15.28
CA LEU A 166 6.38 5.13 -14.80
C LEU A 166 7.78 5.77 -14.74
N ASN A 167 7.85 7.08 -14.95
CA ASN A 167 9.03 7.90 -14.70
C ASN A 167 9.15 8.31 -13.22
N GLU A 168 10.20 9.06 -12.89
CA GLU A 168 10.49 9.57 -11.52
C GLU A 168 9.43 10.57 -11.00
N HIS A 169 8.46 10.97 -11.82
CA HIS A 169 7.35 11.85 -11.47
C HIS A 169 6.00 11.13 -11.51
N GLY A 170 5.98 9.80 -11.70
CA GLY A 170 4.76 8.98 -11.73
C GLY A 170 4.01 8.99 -13.08
N GLU A 171 4.58 9.57 -14.14
CA GLU A 171 3.97 9.63 -15.48
C GLU A 171 4.35 8.41 -16.33
N GLU A 172 3.44 7.93 -17.18
CA GLU A 172 3.68 6.77 -18.04
C GLU A 172 4.64 7.08 -19.22
N TRP A 173 5.67 6.25 -19.39
CA TRP A 173 6.59 6.35 -20.53
C TRP A 173 5.88 6.05 -21.87
N TYR A 174 5.79 7.07 -22.74
CA TYR A 174 5.21 6.95 -24.08
C TYR A 174 6.14 7.45 -25.20
N LEU A 175 6.53 6.55 -26.11
CA LEU A 175 7.26 6.83 -27.34
C LEU A 175 6.44 6.38 -28.54
N ALA A 176 5.79 7.33 -29.23
CA ALA A 176 4.89 7.05 -30.35
C ALA A 176 5.53 6.16 -31.44
N GLY A 177 4.87 5.05 -31.76
CA GLY A 177 5.31 4.11 -32.79
C GLY A 177 6.43 3.13 -32.37
N LYS A 178 6.82 3.09 -31.09
CA LYS A 178 7.82 2.15 -30.57
C LYS A 178 7.18 0.84 -30.11
N GLY A 179 7.67 -0.29 -30.61
CA GLY A 179 7.31 -1.63 -30.13
C GLY A 179 6.39 -2.42 -31.06
N LEU A 180 5.80 -3.48 -30.50
CA LEU A 180 4.79 -4.31 -31.16
C LEU A 180 3.44 -3.58 -31.19
N MET A 181 2.63 -3.79 -32.23
CA MET A 181 1.28 -3.24 -32.33
C MET A 181 0.27 -4.25 -31.78
N SER A 182 -0.69 -3.85 -30.95
CA SER A 182 -1.66 -4.78 -30.37
C SER A 182 -2.79 -5.21 -31.30
N SER A 183 -2.94 -4.56 -32.46
CA SER A 183 -3.98 -4.86 -33.46
C SER A 183 -3.43 -5.17 -34.86
N ASP A 184 -3.87 -6.30 -35.42
CA ASP A 184 -3.70 -6.62 -36.84
C ASP A 184 -4.68 -5.78 -37.68
N THR A 185 -4.25 -4.60 -38.15
CA THR A 185 -5.02 -3.78 -39.10
C THR A 185 -4.24 -3.45 -40.37
N MET A 186 -4.44 -4.28 -41.39
CA MET A 186 -4.37 -3.82 -42.78
C MET A 186 -5.68 -3.10 -43.15
N ASP A 187 -5.71 -1.77 -43.04
CA ASP A 187 -6.24 -0.87 -44.09
C ASP A 187 -6.00 0.61 -43.74
N GLY A 188 -5.93 1.48 -44.76
CA GLY A 188 -5.32 2.82 -44.66
C GLY A 188 -6.23 4.02 -44.30
N ASP A 189 -5.63 5.21 -44.37
CA ASP A 189 -6.25 6.56 -44.35
C ASP A 189 -7.12 6.92 -43.11
N LYS A 190 -6.61 7.64 -42.09
CA LYS A 190 -6.25 9.07 -42.20
C LYS A 190 -5.62 9.69 -40.93
N LYS A 191 -5.11 10.92 -41.10
CA LYS A 191 -4.59 11.80 -40.04
C LYS A 191 -5.64 12.27 -39.02
N ALA A 192 -5.22 12.27 -37.75
CA ALA A 192 -5.38 13.31 -36.72
C ALA A 192 -6.73 14.01 -36.52
N GLY A 193 -7.27 13.87 -35.30
CA GLY A 193 -8.28 14.73 -34.68
C GLY A 193 -8.27 14.53 -33.17
N ALA A 194 -8.43 15.61 -32.39
CA ALA A 194 -8.24 15.57 -30.93
C ALA A 194 -9.58 15.58 -30.15
N GLY A 195 -9.56 15.02 -28.94
CA GLY A 195 -10.36 15.55 -27.82
C GLY A 195 -11.47 14.66 -27.22
N ALA A 196 -11.70 14.94 -25.92
CA ALA A 196 -12.86 14.61 -25.09
C ALA A 196 -13.11 13.13 -24.69
N GLY A 197 -13.19 12.90 -23.38
CA GLY A 197 -13.52 11.59 -22.79
C GLY A 197 -15.02 11.25 -22.80
N GLY A 198 -15.33 9.97 -22.53
CA GLY A 198 -16.71 9.46 -22.46
C GLY A 198 -16.94 8.58 -21.22
N LYS A 199 -17.90 8.97 -20.37
CA LYS A 199 -18.27 8.22 -19.15
C LYS A 199 -18.97 6.90 -19.50
N GLY A 200 -18.34 5.76 -19.19
CA GLY A 200 -18.95 4.43 -19.30
C GLY A 200 -19.88 4.10 -18.13
N LYS A 201 -21.18 4.36 -18.26
CA LYS A 201 -22.18 3.84 -17.31
C LYS A 201 -22.33 2.32 -17.45
N ARG A 202 -22.04 1.56 -16.39
CA ARG A 202 -22.72 0.26 -16.17
C ARG A 202 -24.14 0.53 -15.66
N GLY A 203 -25.09 -0.31 -16.04
CA GLY A 203 -26.48 -0.20 -15.60
C GLY A 203 -27.09 -1.56 -15.30
N SER A 204 -27.87 -1.61 -14.22
CA SER A 204 -28.84 -2.67 -13.92
C SER A 204 -30.20 -2.00 -13.67
N GLY A 205 -31.27 -2.56 -14.24
CA GLY A 205 -32.63 -2.01 -14.12
C GLY A 205 -33.48 -2.77 -13.12
N GLY A 206 -34.30 -2.07 -12.31
CA GLY A 206 -34.87 -2.67 -11.09
C GLY A 206 -36.33 -2.35 -10.70
N LYS A 207 -37.12 -1.62 -11.50
CA LYS A 207 -38.58 -1.32 -11.30
C LYS A 207 -39.02 -0.63 -9.98
N GLY A 208 -39.77 0.48 -10.08
CA GLY A 208 -40.67 0.89 -8.98
C GLY A 208 -41.33 2.26 -9.13
N GLY A 209 -42.68 2.30 -9.11
CA GLY A 209 -43.48 3.46 -8.66
C GLY A 209 -43.50 4.75 -9.51
N SER A 210 -44.52 4.91 -10.36
CA SER A 210 -44.85 6.22 -10.98
C SER A 210 -45.83 7.03 -10.13
N SER A 211 -45.60 8.34 -9.99
CA SER A 211 -46.63 9.33 -9.63
C SER A 211 -46.38 10.65 -10.37
N LYS A 212 -47.45 11.40 -10.69
CA LYS A 212 -47.43 12.57 -11.60
C LYS A 212 -47.99 13.83 -10.91
N GLY A 213 -47.35 14.97 -11.14
CA GLY A 213 -47.86 16.31 -10.81
C GLY A 213 -46.71 17.26 -10.45
N GLY A 214 -46.73 18.55 -10.81
CA GLY A 214 -47.68 19.29 -11.65
C GLY A 214 -47.11 20.68 -11.96
N SER A 215 -47.43 21.26 -13.11
CA SER A 215 -46.77 22.50 -13.57
C SER A 215 -47.26 23.76 -12.85
N GLY A 216 -46.32 24.59 -12.37
CA GLY A 216 -46.57 25.96 -11.90
C GLY A 216 -45.76 26.96 -12.74
N LYS A 217 -46.40 28.04 -13.21
CA LYS A 217 -45.76 29.06 -14.07
C LYS A 217 -46.33 30.45 -13.78
N GLY A 218 -45.46 31.40 -13.46
CA GLY A 218 -45.82 32.79 -13.15
C GLY A 218 -45.00 33.33 -11.98
N GLY A 219 -44.66 34.62 -11.90
CA GLY A 219 -44.97 35.71 -12.84
C GLY A 219 -44.03 36.90 -12.64
N SER A 220 -44.05 37.86 -13.57
CA SER A 220 -43.19 39.05 -13.53
C SER A 220 -43.95 40.26 -12.96
N VAL A 221 -43.25 41.11 -12.20
CA VAL A 221 -43.73 42.42 -11.74
C VAL A 221 -42.63 43.46 -12.01
N LYS A 222 -43.04 44.70 -12.34
CA LYS A 222 -42.18 45.86 -12.60
C LYS A 222 -42.64 47.06 -11.74
N GLY A 223 -41.69 47.95 -11.44
CA GLY A 223 -41.86 49.27 -10.83
C GLY A 223 -40.49 49.66 -10.22
N GLU A 224 -39.73 50.65 -10.71
CA GLU A 224 -40.02 52.09 -10.86
C GLU A 224 -40.26 52.81 -9.51
N SER A 225 -39.67 53.98 -9.23
CA SER A 225 -38.53 54.70 -9.85
C SER A 225 -38.08 55.83 -8.89
N GLY A 226 -36.87 56.40 -9.06
CA GLY A 226 -36.42 57.53 -8.23
C GLY A 226 -35.07 58.12 -8.63
N ALA A 227 -35.10 59.31 -9.23
CA ALA A 227 -33.95 60.18 -9.51
C ALA A 227 -34.23 61.58 -8.88
N SER A 228 -33.37 62.61 -8.89
CA SER A 228 -32.16 62.94 -9.66
C SER A 228 -31.41 64.16 -9.03
N THR A 229 -30.30 64.60 -9.66
CA THR A 229 -29.65 65.95 -9.59
C THR A 229 -28.88 66.37 -8.33
N GLY A 230 -27.78 67.17 -8.42
CA GLY A 230 -26.97 67.53 -9.61
C GLY A 230 -26.12 68.83 -9.49
N GLY A 231 -25.05 68.93 -10.30
CA GLY A 231 -24.16 70.11 -10.51
C GLY A 231 -22.96 70.24 -9.53
N ASP A 232 -21.79 70.79 -9.86
CA ASP A 232 -21.15 71.27 -11.12
C ASP A 232 -19.58 71.23 -10.91
N LYS A 233 -18.68 70.89 -11.85
CA LYS A 233 -18.17 71.60 -13.07
C LYS A 233 -17.32 72.87 -12.76
N GLU A 234 -16.21 73.27 -13.43
CA GLU A 234 -15.40 72.88 -14.63
C GLU A 234 -13.88 73.21 -14.32
N ASP A 235 -12.79 72.93 -15.07
CA ASP A 235 -12.26 71.85 -15.96
C ASP A 235 -10.75 72.20 -16.30
N ASN A 236 -9.98 71.39 -17.08
CA ASN A 236 -8.58 71.57 -17.63
C ASN A 236 -7.38 71.20 -16.71
N ASN A 237 -6.21 70.65 -17.11
CA ASN A 237 -5.58 70.10 -18.36
C ASN A 237 -4.46 69.08 -17.93
N GLY A 238 -3.92 68.13 -18.72
CA GLY A 238 -4.15 67.71 -20.11
C GLY A 238 -3.13 66.62 -20.59
N ASP A 239 -3.48 65.91 -21.66
CA ASP A 239 -2.72 65.06 -22.63
C ASP A 239 -1.58 64.05 -22.23
N GLU A 240 -1.92 62.77 -22.44
CA GLU A 240 -1.22 61.65 -23.15
C GLU A 240 0.33 61.45 -23.21
N ARG A 241 0.72 60.17 -22.97
CA ARG A 241 1.70 59.27 -23.67
C ARG A 241 2.84 59.87 -24.54
N PRO A 242 4.08 59.30 -24.50
CA PRO A 242 4.30 57.95 -25.08
C PRO A 242 5.44 57.08 -24.46
N GLU A 243 5.78 56.00 -25.15
CA GLU A 243 6.91 55.08 -24.94
C GLU A 243 8.24 55.68 -25.46
N THR A 244 9.40 55.28 -24.90
CA THR A 244 10.71 55.18 -25.60
C THR A 244 11.79 54.46 -24.78
N GLU A 245 12.89 54.08 -25.44
CA GLU A 245 14.05 53.33 -24.92
C GLU A 245 15.23 54.25 -24.48
N ASP A 246 16.34 53.63 -24.06
CA ASP A 246 17.69 54.18 -23.84
C ASP A 246 17.92 55.19 -22.68
N GLY A 247 19.09 55.23 -22.01
CA GLY A 247 20.27 54.35 -22.11
C GLY A 247 21.61 55.09 -21.96
N ASN A 248 22.46 54.70 -21.00
CA ASN A 248 23.92 54.97 -20.87
C ASN A 248 24.42 54.58 -19.46
N SER A 249 25.68 54.20 -19.20
CA SER A 249 26.79 53.80 -20.11
C SER A 249 28.01 53.27 -19.33
N ASN A 250 28.66 52.20 -19.84
CA ASN A 250 30.13 51.93 -19.82
C ASN A 250 30.86 51.84 -18.46
N LYS A 251 31.95 51.07 -18.27
CA LYS A 251 32.77 50.14 -19.08
C LYS A 251 33.46 49.16 -18.07
N SER A 252 34.14 48.06 -18.39
CA SER A 252 34.70 47.43 -19.61
C SER A 252 34.88 45.91 -19.33
N GLU A 253 34.68 45.00 -20.29
CA GLU A 253 35.72 44.35 -21.15
C GLU A 253 36.91 43.73 -20.33
N ASP A 254 37.36 42.48 -20.53
CA ASP A 254 37.08 41.52 -21.63
C ASP A 254 37.21 40.02 -21.22
N GLN A 255 37.01 39.13 -22.20
CA GLN A 255 36.79 37.67 -22.13
C GLN A 255 38.04 36.78 -21.95
N GLY A 256 37.79 35.50 -21.61
CA GLY A 256 38.31 34.38 -22.41
C GLY A 256 39.02 33.24 -21.66
N GLY A 257 38.78 32.01 -22.12
CA GLY A 257 39.66 30.85 -21.83
C GLY A 257 38.94 29.57 -21.36
N GLU A 258 38.49 28.75 -22.30
CA GLU A 258 38.52 27.29 -22.10
C GLU A 258 39.98 26.82 -22.24
N GLU A 259 40.45 25.87 -21.42
CA GLU A 259 40.98 24.59 -21.90
C GLU A 259 41.41 23.63 -20.78
N ASN A 260 41.61 22.38 -21.16
CA ASN A 260 41.86 21.22 -20.31
C ASN A 260 43.37 20.91 -20.23
N SER A 261 43.94 20.66 -19.05
CA SER A 261 45.26 20.01 -18.95
C SER A 261 45.43 19.15 -17.70
N ASN A 262 45.56 17.83 -17.92
CA ASN A 262 46.12 16.91 -16.93
C ASN A 262 47.61 17.18 -16.71
N LYS A 263 48.07 17.10 -15.45
CA LYS A 263 49.41 16.61 -15.13
C LYS A 263 49.52 16.11 -13.69
N ASN A 264 49.93 14.85 -13.56
CA ASN A 264 50.55 14.33 -12.34
C ASN A 264 52.00 14.82 -12.28
N ASP A 265 52.62 14.81 -11.09
CA ASP A 265 53.99 14.32 -10.88
C ASP A 265 54.25 14.09 -9.36
N ASP A 266 55.31 13.33 -9.03
CA ASP A 266 55.47 12.51 -7.80
C ASP A 266 55.84 13.21 -6.46
N LYS A 267 55.27 12.65 -5.38
CA LYS A 267 55.83 12.26 -4.05
C LYS A 267 56.96 13.03 -3.34
N SER A 268 56.67 13.41 -2.08
CA SER A 268 57.39 13.06 -0.83
C SER A 268 56.39 13.16 0.34
N GLY A 269 56.33 12.27 1.34
CA GLY A 269 57.24 12.17 2.50
C GLY A 269 56.90 13.27 3.54
N GLU A 270 56.61 13.01 4.83
CA GLU A 270 56.73 11.80 5.67
C GLU A 270 55.55 11.70 6.68
N ASP A 271 55.55 10.72 7.59
CA ASP A 271 54.43 10.37 8.49
C ASP A 271 54.20 11.35 9.67
N GLU A 272 52.93 11.50 10.11
CA GLU A 272 52.60 11.49 11.55
C GLU A 272 51.15 11.00 11.79
N SER A 273 50.89 10.43 12.97
CA SER A 273 49.74 9.53 13.19
C SER A 273 48.54 10.15 13.92
N GLY A 274 47.36 10.11 13.31
CA GLY A 274 46.06 10.39 13.95
C GLY A 274 45.04 9.31 13.61
N ALA A 275 44.64 8.50 14.60
CA ALA A 275 43.70 7.39 14.41
C ALA A 275 42.26 7.85 14.70
N GLU A 276 41.62 8.50 13.73
CA GLU A 276 40.18 8.77 13.78
C GLU A 276 39.41 7.54 13.29
N ASN A 277 38.67 6.90 14.20
CA ASN A 277 37.66 5.92 13.82
C ASN A 277 36.52 6.65 13.11
N LYS A 278 36.57 6.68 11.77
CA LYS A 278 35.35 6.87 10.99
C LYS A 278 34.41 5.72 11.30
N PHE A 279 33.33 6.02 12.02
CA PHE A 279 32.13 5.21 11.91
C PHE A 279 31.65 5.38 10.47
N GLU A 280 31.57 4.28 9.71
CA GLU A 280 30.94 4.31 8.40
C GLU A 280 29.43 4.44 8.66
N ASP A 281 28.82 5.52 8.17
CA ASP A 281 27.38 5.69 8.24
C ASP A 281 26.70 4.48 7.57
N PRO A 282 25.69 3.85 8.21
CA PRO A 282 25.01 2.71 7.62
C PRO A 282 24.38 3.13 6.29
N ALA A 283 24.77 2.45 5.21
CA ALA A 283 24.44 2.86 3.85
C ALA A 283 22.93 3.08 3.68
N THR A 284 22.57 4.19 3.03
CA THR A 284 21.16 4.49 2.76
C THR A 284 20.54 3.40 1.87
N PRO A 285 19.22 3.11 1.97
CA PRO A 285 18.59 2.02 1.21
C PRO A 285 18.76 2.10 -0.32
N SER A 286 19.12 3.27 -0.85
CA SER A 286 19.51 3.52 -2.25
C SER A 286 20.81 2.83 -2.69
N GLU A 287 21.70 2.44 -1.78
CA GLU A 287 23.00 1.80 -2.10
C GLU A 287 23.00 0.29 -1.80
N ALA A 288 21.89 -0.26 -1.33
CA ALA A 288 21.77 -1.67 -0.94
C ALA A 288 22.00 -2.62 -2.12
N LYS A 289 23.03 -3.46 -2.00
CA LYS A 289 23.44 -4.42 -3.03
C LYS A 289 22.43 -5.57 -3.10
N MET A 290 21.61 -5.60 -4.15
CA MET A 290 20.60 -6.65 -4.33
C MET A 290 21.22 -7.98 -4.75
N VAL A 291 20.90 -9.04 -4.00
CA VAL A 291 21.31 -10.43 -4.24
C VAL A 291 20.10 -11.22 -4.75
N SER A 292 20.27 -12.01 -5.81
CA SER A 292 19.21 -12.90 -6.32
C SER A 292 19.34 -14.27 -5.68
N TRP A 293 18.23 -14.96 -5.43
CA TRP A 293 18.24 -16.25 -4.75
C TRP A 293 17.18 -17.23 -5.28
N GLU A 294 17.48 -18.52 -5.25
CA GLU A 294 16.50 -19.61 -5.44
C GLU A 294 16.63 -20.67 -4.33
N VAL A 295 15.50 -21.24 -3.90
CA VAL A 295 15.41 -22.32 -2.92
C VAL A 295 14.72 -23.53 -3.56
N ARG A 296 15.45 -24.65 -3.62
CA ARG A 296 15.05 -25.89 -4.31
C ARG A 296 14.64 -26.95 -3.30
N PHE A 297 13.53 -27.63 -3.53
CA PHE A 297 13.01 -28.68 -2.67
C PHE A 297 13.08 -30.01 -3.43
N VAL A 298 13.98 -30.92 -3.03
CA VAL A 298 14.38 -32.10 -3.84
C VAL A 298 14.49 -33.39 -3.02
N GLU A 299 14.44 -34.55 -3.69
CA GLU A 299 14.64 -35.87 -3.05
C GLU A 299 16.11 -36.04 -2.60
N GLU A 300 16.32 -36.50 -1.37
CA GLU A 300 17.64 -36.82 -0.78
C GLU A 300 18.50 -37.74 -1.68
N ALA A 301 17.85 -38.62 -2.43
CA ALA A 301 18.48 -39.58 -3.34
C ALA A 301 18.60 -39.13 -4.81
N ASP A 302 17.88 -38.10 -5.24
CA ASP A 302 17.96 -37.54 -6.60
C ASP A 302 17.75 -36.00 -6.60
N PRO A 303 18.84 -35.21 -6.65
CA PRO A 303 18.77 -33.76 -6.69
C PRO A 303 18.07 -33.16 -7.93
N ASN A 304 17.83 -33.94 -8.99
CA ASN A 304 17.04 -33.48 -10.14
C ASN A 304 15.54 -33.57 -9.87
N ARG A 305 15.13 -34.43 -8.93
CA ARG A 305 13.73 -34.68 -8.61
C ARG A 305 13.21 -33.59 -7.67
N LYS A 306 12.64 -32.55 -8.25
CA LYS A 306 11.88 -31.53 -7.52
C LYS A 306 10.63 -32.15 -6.87
N ILE A 307 10.48 -31.98 -5.56
CA ILE A 307 9.32 -32.40 -4.78
C ILE A 307 8.24 -31.31 -4.77
N MET A 308 8.63 -30.04 -4.80
CA MET A 308 7.74 -28.90 -5.03
C MET A 308 8.37 -27.82 -5.92
N ARG A 309 7.64 -26.74 -6.15
CA ARG A 309 8.11 -25.57 -6.92
C ARG A 309 9.32 -24.95 -6.24
N THR A 310 10.27 -24.48 -7.05
CA THR A 310 11.41 -23.68 -6.58
C THR A 310 10.90 -22.30 -6.18
N GLN A 311 11.10 -21.88 -4.93
CA GLN A 311 10.86 -20.50 -4.52
C GLN A 311 12.06 -19.64 -4.96
N ALA A 312 11.86 -18.40 -5.37
CA ALA A 312 12.94 -17.52 -5.83
C ALA A 312 12.59 -16.04 -5.67
N GLY A 313 13.60 -15.19 -5.55
CA GLY A 313 13.42 -13.75 -5.37
C GLY A 313 14.73 -12.96 -5.41
N LYS A 314 14.66 -11.73 -4.90
CA LYS A 314 15.81 -10.85 -4.64
C LYS A 314 15.68 -10.24 -3.25
N SER A 315 16.80 -10.04 -2.58
CA SER A 315 16.89 -9.44 -1.24
C SER A 315 18.16 -8.58 -1.13
N GLU A 316 18.30 -7.82 -0.05
CA GLU A 316 19.52 -7.07 0.24
C GLU A 316 20.65 -8.04 0.70
N ASP A 317 21.92 -7.70 0.42
CA ASP A 317 23.09 -8.50 0.81
C ASP A 317 23.22 -8.55 2.35
N GLY A 318 23.11 -9.75 2.92
CA GLY A 318 23.07 -9.99 4.36
C GLY A 318 21.67 -10.26 4.95
N MET A 319 20.59 -10.12 4.18
CA MET A 319 19.23 -10.33 4.69
C MET A 319 18.96 -11.79 5.08
N GLU A 320 18.36 -12.01 6.26
CA GLU A 320 17.87 -13.33 6.69
C GLU A 320 16.45 -13.57 6.15
N LEU A 321 16.36 -14.40 5.11
CA LEU A 321 15.09 -14.91 4.60
C LEU A 321 14.51 -15.97 5.54
N THR A 322 13.19 -16.03 5.64
CA THR A 322 12.48 -17.16 6.24
C THR A 322 11.70 -17.92 5.17
N VAL A 323 11.90 -19.25 5.10
CA VAL A 323 11.38 -20.13 4.06
C VAL A 323 10.47 -21.18 4.68
N ASP A 324 9.17 -21.06 4.40
CA ASP A 324 8.16 -22.01 4.83
C ASP A 324 8.00 -23.14 3.80
N PHE A 325 7.86 -24.37 4.29
CA PHE A 325 7.55 -25.59 3.52
C PHE A 325 6.81 -26.61 4.40
N PRO A 326 6.05 -27.56 3.84
CA PRO A 326 5.40 -28.60 4.63
C PRO A 326 6.44 -29.66 5.06
N GLU A 327 6.41 -30.07 6.32
CA GLU A 327 7.30 -31.13 6.84
C GLU A 327 6.95 -32.52 6.30
N LEU A 328 5.71 -32.71 5.86
CA LEU A 328 5.18 -33.96 5.33
C LEU A 328 4.30 -33.68 4.11
N MET A 329 4.57 -34.27 2.95
CA MET A 329 3.80 -34.00 1.73
C MET A 329 3.75 -35.16 0.72
N LYS A 330 2.67 -35.20 -0.09
CA LYS A 330 2.46 -36.19 -1.15
C LYS A 330 3.24 -35.81 -2.40
N GLY A 331 4.17 -36.67 -2.83
CA GLY A 331 4.89 -36.52 -4.09
C GLY A 331 4.03 -36.81 -5.32
N SER A 332 4.50 -36.44 -6.51
CA SER A 332 3.81 -36.66 -7.79
C SER A 332 3.65 -38.14 -8.18
N ASP A 333 4.30 -39.04 -7.46
CA ASP A 333 4.21 -40.50 -7.55
C ASP A 333 3.26 -41.12 -6.50
N GLY A 334 2.63 -40.30 -5.66
CA GLY A 334 1.69 -40.73 -4.61
C GLY A 334 2.33 -41.20 -3.30
N TRP A 335 3.67 -41.27 -3.23
CA TRP A 335 4.40 -41.55 -1.99
C TRP A 335 4.46 -40.33 -1.09
N LEU A 336 4.58 -40.57 0.21
CA LEU A 336 4.76 -39.51 1.21
C LEU A 336 6.25 -39.15 1.34
N TYR A 337 6.54 -37.87 1.46
CA TYR A 337 7.90 -37.32 1.60
C TYR A 337 7.98 -36.50 2.89
N GLN A 338 9.04 -36.72 3.66
CA GLN A 338 9.32 -35.99 4.89
C GLN A 338 10.52 -35.06 4.70
N ALA A 339 10.41 -33.81 5.14
CA ALA A 339 11.53 -32.86 5.15
C ALA A 339 12.61 -33.32 6.15
N LEU A 340 13.88 -33.06 5.83
CA LEU A 340 15.03 -33.34 6.71
C LEU A 340 15.43 -32.15 7.60
N GLU A 341 14.67 -31.06 7.52
CA GLU A 341 14.91 -29.78 8.18
C GLU A 341 13.56 -29.26 8.69
N GLU A 342 13.57 -28.56 9.84
CA GLU A 342 12.35 -28.03 10.48
C GLU A 342 11.80 -26.79 9.74
N SER A 343 10.48 -26.58 9.82
CA SER A 343 9.80 -25.50 9.09
C SER A 343 9.23 -24.40 10.03
N PRO A 344 9.72 -23.15 9.95
CA PRO A 344 10.37 -22.56 8.78
C PRO A 344 11.91 -22.49 8.88
N LYS A 345 12.59 -22.70 7.74
CA LYS A 345 14.05 -22.59 7.65
C LYS A 345 14.46 -21.14 7.44
N ARG A 346 15.39 -20.64 8.25
CA ARG A 346 16.00 -19.32 8.04
C ARG A 346 17.30 -19.43 7.25
N ILE A 347 17.53 -18.48 6.34
CA ILE A 347 18.62 -18.49 5.37
C ILE A 347 19.17 -17.07 5.21
N THR A 348 20.38 -16.82 5.71
CA THR A 348 21.12 -15.58 5.41
C THR A 348 21.57 -15.58 3.94
N VAL A 349 21.04 -14.65 3.14
CA VAL A 349 21.45 -14.48 1.74
C VAL A 349 22.58 -13.48 1.66
N SER A 350 23.70 -13.89 1.05
CA SER A 350 24.82 -12.99 0.82
C SER A 350 25.63 -13.35 -0.43
N GLY A 351 26.39 -12.37 -0.96
CA GLY A 351 27.31 -12.54 -2.07
C GLY A 351 26.80 -12.01 -3.42
N THR A 352 27.45 -12.41 -4.52
CA THR A 352 27.17 -11.87 -5.87
C THR A 352 26.52 -12.91 -6.79
N GLY A 353 25.47 -12.51 -7.50
CA GLY A 353 24.78 -13.35 -8.49
C GLY A 353 23.55 -14.07 -7.92
N LEU A 354 23.20 -15.20 -8.52
CA LEU A 354 22.09 -16.07 -8.09
C LEU A 354 22.57 -17.09 -7.07
N GLN A 355 22.27 -16.86 -5.78
CA GLN A 355 22.48 -17.82 -4.71
C GLN A 355 21.49 -18.98 -4.81
N LYS A 356 21.93 -20.19 -4.42
CA LYS A 356 21.16 -21.42 -4.61
C LYS A 356 21.15 -22.24 -3.34
N TYR A 357 19.98 -22.34 -2.73
CA TYR A 357 19.74 -23.09 -1.50
C TYR A 357 18.91 -24.33 -1.80
N THR A 358 19.03 -25.32 -0.93
CA THR A 358 18.30 -26.58 -1.05
C THR A 358 17.66 -26.95 0.30
N VAL A 359 16.46 -27.50 0.23
CA VAL A 359 15.77 -28.22 1.31
C VAL A 359 15.59 -29.66 0.83
N LEU A 360 15.97 -30.64 1.66
CA LEU A 360 15.99 -32.04 1.29
C LEU A 360 14.79 -32.80 1.86
N PHE A 361 14.20 -33.66 1.03
CA PHE A 361 13.08 -34.51 1.39
C PHE A 361 13.45 -35.99 1.24
N ARG A 362 13.12 -36.80 2.24
CA ARG A 362 13.24 -38.27 2.20
C ARG A 362 11.88 -38.88 1.91
N ARG A 363 11.80 -39.74 0.89
CA ARG A 363 10.61 -40.55 0.63
C ARG A 363 10.43 -41.58 1.76
N THR A 364 9.22 -41.71 2.28
CA THR A 364 8.89 -42.70 3.31
C THR A 364 8.39 -44.00 2.68
N ASP A 365 8.27 -45.06 3.49
CA ASP A 365 7.69 -46.34 3.07
C ASP A 365 6.15 -46.34 3.04
N GLN A 366 5.50 -45.16 3.11
CA GLN A 366 4.04 -45.01 3.11
C GLN A 366 3.55 -44.28 1.85
N MET A 367 2.46 -44.80 1.27
CA MET A 367 1.67 -44.09 0.27
C MET A 367 0.66 -43.20 0.97
N ALA A 368 0.41 -42.00 0.46
CA ALA A 368 -0.52 -41.08 1.09
C ALA A 368 -1.98 -41.49 0.82
N GLU A 369 -2.68 -41.86 1.89
CA GLU A 369 -4.08 -42.31 1.91
C GLU A 369 -5.05 -41.18 1.47
N GLU A 370 -6.30 -41.53 1.15
CA GLU A 370 -7.37 -40.56 0.88
C GLU A 370 -8.25 -40.41 2.14
N PRO A 371 -8.51 -39.18 2.64
CA PRO A 371 -9.14 -38.98 3.94
C PRO A 371 -10.63 -39.35 3.92
N GLU A 372 -11.08 -40.04 4.97
CA GLU A 372 -12.50 -40.41 5.13
C GLU A 372 -13.34 -39.23 5.65
N GLN A 373 -14.64 -39.21 5.32
CA GLN A 373 -15.47 -38.02 5.47
C GLN A 373 -15.81 -37.65 6.93
N GLU A 374 -15.67 -38.58 7.89
CA GLU A 374 -15.79 -38.30 9.33
C GLU A 374 -14.52 -37.63 9.91
N GLU A 375 -13.35 -37.73 9.26
CA GLU A 375 -12.15 -37.01 9.69
C GLU A 375 -12.29 -35.49 9.54
N GLY A 376 -13.08 -35.04 8.57
CA GLY A 376 -13.20 -33.63 8.19
C GLY A 376 -13.73 -32.72 9.30
N GLU A 377 -14.54 -33.24 10.22
CA GLU A 377 -15.01 -32.46 11.38
C GLU A 377 -13.93 -32.37 12.46
N GLN A 378 -13.25 -33.47 12.76
CA GLN A 378 -12.16 -33.52 13.76
C GLN A 378 -10.93 -32.69 13.33
N ARG A 379 -10.61 -32.70 12.04
CA ARG A 379 -9.56 -31.85 11.45
C ARG A 379 -9.91 -30.37 11.54
N LEU A 380 -11.16 -30.00 11.29
CA LEU A 380 -11.63 -28.61 11.42
C LEU A 380 -11.56 -28.12 12.87
N GLU A 381 -12.00 -28.93 13.84
CA GLU A 381 -11.93 -28.59 15.26
C GLU A 381 -10.48 -28.36 15.70
N LYS A 382 -9.57 -29.27 15.34
CA LYS A 382 -8.12 -29.12 15.61
C LYS A 382 -7.55 -27.83 15.00
N TRP A 383 -7.85 -27.54 13.73
CA TRP A 383 -7.33 -26.32 13.08
C TRP A 383 -7.91 -25.03 13.69
N ILE A 384 -9.14 -25.05 14.20
CA ILE A 384 -9.73 -23.94 14.96
C ILE A 384 -9.04 -23.75 16.31
N GLU A 385 -8.63 -24.83 16.99
CA GLU A 385 -7.86 -24.75 18.23
C GLU A 385 -6.46 -24.17 17.98
N THR A 386 -5.71 -24.71 17.01
CA THR A 386 -4.39 -24.18 16.60
C THR A 386 -4.43 -22.70 16.20
N ALA A 387 -5.48 -22.28 15.47
CA ALA A 387 -5.64 -20.87 15.11
C ALA A 387 -5.95 -19.97 16.32
N LYS A 388 -6.64 -20.46 17.36
CA LYS A 388 -6.88 -19.73 18.60
C LYS A 388 -5.64 -19.63 19.50
N GLU A 389 -4.75 -20.62 19.45
CA GLU A 389 -3.47 -20.58 20.15
C GLU A 389 -2.55 -19.52 19.51
N ALA A 390 -2.47 -19.48 18.18
CA ALA A 390 -1.73 -18.45 17.45
C ALA A 390 -2.33 -17.03 17.63
N ASP A 391 -3.66 -16.88 17.56
CA ASP A 391 -4.33 -15.61 17.90
C ASP A 391 -4.01 -15.17 19.34
N PHE A 392 -3.87 -16.10 20.28
CA PHE A 392 -3.55 -15.81 21.69
C PHE A 392 -2.10 -15.37 21.89
N GLU A 393 -1.14 -15.91 21.14
CA GLU A 393 0.26 -15.46 21.18
C GLU A 393 0.41 -14.00 20.71
N ILE A 394 -0.34 -13.59 19.67
CA ILE A 394 -0.38 -12.21 19.17
C ILE A 394 -1.13 -11.27 20.14
N THR A 395 -2.28 -11.69 20.67
CA THR A 395 -3.21 -10.79 21.40
C THR A 395 -3.09 -10.83 22.92
N GLY A 396 -2.31 -11.76 23.47
CA GLY A 396 -2.11 -11.96 24.92
C GLY A 396 -3.38 -12.29 25.73
N SER A 397 -4.52 -12.51 25.07
CA SER A 397 -5.83 -12.63 25.73
C SER A 397 -6.77 -13.52 24.92
N ARG A 398 -7.69 -14.23 25.58
CA ARG A 398 -8.62 -15.13 24.88
C ARG A 398 -9.77 -14.35 24.27
N MET A 399 -9.74 -14.19 22.95
CA MET A 399 -10.81 -13.55 22.18
C MET A 399 -11.98 -14.53 21.94
N GLU A 400 -12.89 -14.64 22.91
CA GLU A 400 -14.00 -15.62 22.84
C GLU A 400 -15.03 -15.30 21.72
N ASP A 401 -15.18 -14.03 21.33
CA ASP A 401 -16.16 -13.57 20.33
C ASP A 401 -15.62 -13.45 18.88
N TRP A 402 -14.33 -13.71 18.61
CA TRP A 402 -13.77 -13.50 17.27
C TRP A 402 -14.01 -14.69 16.32
N PRO A 403 -14.53 -14.46 15.10
CA PRO A 403 -14.68 -15.51 14.10
C PRO A 403 -13.32 -15.95 13.56
N VAL A 404 -12.95 -17.20 13.86
CA VAL A 404 -11.74 -17.87 13.35
C VAL A 404 -11.94 -18.37 11.92
N ILE A 405 -13.17 -18.81 11.61
CA ILE A 405 -13.58 -19.22 10.26
C ILE A 405 -13.98 -17.97 9.47
N THR A 406 -13.43 -17.81 8.26
CA THR A 406 -13.82 -16.76 7.32
C THR A 406 -14.63 -17.34 6.16
N GLU A 407 -15.74 -16.72 5.80
CA GLU A 407 -16.62 -17.15 4.70
C GLU A 407 -16.23 -16.51 3.37
N ASN A 408 -15.52 -15.37 3.37
CA ASN A 408 -15.09 -14.68 2.16
C ASN A 408 -13.72 -13.97 2.27
N GLN A 409 -13.26 -13.48 1.13
CA GLN A 409 -11.93 -12.87 0.98
C GLN A 409 -11.74 -11.59 1.81
N GLU A 410 -12.76 -10.74 1.96
CA GLU A 410 -12.60 -9.47 2.69
C GLU A 410 -12.62 -9.71 4.21
N GLU A 411 -13.38 -10.68 4.71
CA GLU A 411 -13.27 -11.17 6.10
C GLU A 411 -11.86 -11.70 6.40
N SER A 412 -11.26 -12.45 5.46
CA SER A 412 -9.85 -12.89 5.57
C SER A 412 -8.87 -11.71 5.58
N ARG A 413 -9.16 -10.61 4.88
CA ARG A 413 -8.33 -9.38 4.91
C ARG A 413 -8.50 -8.60 6.21
N GLU A 414 -9.74 -8.41 6.66
CA GLU A 414 -10.04 -7.71 7.91
C GLU A 414 -9.45 -8.46 9.12
N ARG A 415 -9.58 -9.80 9.18
CA ARG A 415 -8.95 -10.63 10.21
C ARG A 415 -7.42 -10.51 10.19
N LEU A 416 -6.78 -10.52 9.01
CA LEU A 416 -5.33 -10.29 8.89
C LEU A 416 -4.93 -8.88 9.36
N ARG A 417 -5.60 -7.81 8.88
CA ARG A 417 -5.33 -6.42 9.29
C ARG A 417 -5.44 -6.23 10.80
N ASN A 418 -6.46 -6.83 11.41
CA ASN A 418 -6.73 -6.70 12.84
C ASN A 418 -5.69 -7.45 13.69
N LEU A 419 -5.19 -8.61 13.25
CA LEU A 419 -4.10 -9.33 13.95
C LEU A 419 -2.74 -8.67 13.74
N ILE A 420 -2.39 -8.29 12.50
CA ILE A 420 -1.11 -7.66 12.16
C ILE A 420 -0.95 -6.29 12.85
N SER A 421 -2.03 -5.51 12.97
CA SER A 421 -1.98 -4.23 13.68
C SER A 421 -1.73 -4.37 15.19
N MET A 422 -2.05 -5.52 15.80
CA MET A 422 -1.78 -5.82 17.22
C MET A 422 -0.34 -6.28 17.49
N VAL A 423 0.43 -6.70 16.47
CA VAL A 423 1.85 -7.04 16.64
C VAL A 423 2.68 -5.78 16.92
N HIS A 424 3.39 -5.77 18.04
CA HIS A 424 4.06 -4.59 18.60
C HIS A 424 5.58 -4.78 18.83
N ASP A 425 6.09 -5.99 18.59
CA ASP A 425 7.50 -6.40 18.77
C ASP A 425 8.23 -6.60 17.42
N ARG A 426 9.40 -7.27 17.43
CA ARG A 426 10.23 -7.59 16.26
C ARG A 426 10.28 -9.10 15.93
N GLU A 427 9.51 -9.92 16.66
CA GLU A 427 9.55 -11.37 16.54
C GLU A 427 8.77 -11.84 15.30
N ARG A 428 8.91 -13.13 14.96
CA ARG A 428 8.13 -13.74 13.87
C ARG A 428 6.82 -14.25 14.44
N HIS A 429 5.72 -13.65 13.99
CA HIS A 429 4.37 -14.08 14.34
C HIS A 429 3.77 -14.91 13.22
N GLU A 430 2.84 -15.79 13.58
CA GLU A 430 2.17 -16.70 12.65
C GLU A 430 0.66 -16.63 12.84
N ILE A 431 -0.09 -16.60 11.74
CA ILE A 431 -1.56 -16.61 11.73
C ILE A 431 -2.02 -17.82 10.92
N TYR A 432 -2.99 -18.56 11.45
CA TYR A 432 -3.67 -19.64 10.74
C TYR A 432 -5.05 -19.15 10.30
N LEU A 433 -5.25 -18.97 8.99
CA LEU A 433 -6.56 -18.66 8.42
C LEU A 433 -7.33 -19.93 8.10
N VAL A 434 -8.51 -20.08 8.72
CA VAL A 434 -9.46 -21.17 8.46
C VAL A 434 -10.50 -20.68 7.45
N ALA A 435 -10.18 -20.78 6.16
CA ALA A 435 -11.04 -20.24 5.10
C ALA A 435 -12.07 -21.28 4.63
N ARG A 436 -13.34 -20.88 4.63
CA ARG A 436 -14.46 -21.67 4.15
C ARG A 436 -14.81 -21.30 2.71
N ASN A 437 -14.87 -22.31 1.86
CA ASN A 437 -15.17 -22.31 0.42
C ASN A 437 -14.27 -21.44 -0.49
N HIS A 438 -13.58 -20.42 0.02
CA HIS A 438 -12.60 -19.59 -0.70
C HIS A 438 -11.13 -19.99 -0.38
N SER A 439 -10.16 -19.26 -0.93
CA SER A 439 -8.72 -19.47 -0.68
C SER A 439 -8.07 -18.11 -0.36
N PRO A 440 -7.49 -17.90 0.84
CA PRO A 440 -6.89 -16.63 1.24
C PRO A 440 -5.72 -16.17 0.36
N SER A 441 -5.35 -14.90 0.50
CA SER A 441 -4.26 -14.27 -0.24
C SER A 441 -3.39 -13.44 0.70
N THR A 442 -2.10 -13.76 0.77
CA THR A 442 -1.08 -13.05 1.56
C THR A 442 -0.59 -11.76 0.92
N VAL A 443 -0.88 -11.54 -0.38
CA VAL A 443 -0.44 -10.38 -1.17
C VAL A 443 -0.81 -9.05 -0.50
N VAL A 444 -1.96 -9.04 0.14
CA VAL A 444 -2.53 -7.91 0.90
C VAL A 444 -1.57 -7.39 1.96
N ILE A 445 -0.80 -8.27 2.61
CA ILE A 445 0.14 -7.90 3.67
C ILE A 445 1.26 -7.03 3.11
N GLY A 446 1.90 -7.46 2.02
CA GLY A 446 2.98 -6.70 1.36
C GLY A 446 2.52 -5.47 0.58
N GLN A 447 1.22 -5.31 0.35
CA GLN A 447 0.63 -4.11 -0.26
C GLN A 447 0.22 -3.05 0.77
N GLU A 448 -0.28 -3.47 1.94
CA GLU A 448 -0.88 -2.57 2.94
C GLU A 448 0.06 -2.25 4.12
N PHE A 449 1.04 -3.11 4.40
CA PHE A 449 1.95 -2.97 5.54
C PHE A 449 3.42 -2.91 5.07
N ALA A 450 3.87 -1.72 4.65
CA ALA A 450 5.23 -1.47 4.17
C ALA A 450 6.34 -1.66 5.24
N ASP A 451 5.95 -1.84 6.51
CA ASP A 451 6.80 -2.16 7.66
C ASP A 451 6.82 -3.67 8.00
N ILE A 452 6.19 -4.53 7.19
CA ILE A 452 6.19 -5.98 7.37
C ILE A 452 7.10 -6.65 6.33
N THR A 453 7.94 -7.56 6.79
CA THR A 453 8.90 -8.34 5.98
C THR A 453 8.81 -9.83 6.30
N ASN A 454 9.60 -10.66 5.61
CA ASN A 454 9.62 -12.12 5.78
C ASN A 454 8.21 -12.77 5.72
N VAL A 455 7.33 -12.20 4.89
CA VAL A 455 5.97 -12.70 4.66
C VAL A 455 6.02 -14.03 3.91
N SER A 456 5.40 -15.05 4.50
CA SER A 456 5.17 -16.35 3.89
C SER A 456 3.67 -16.67 3.82
N GLY A 457 3.31 -17.61 2.94
CA GLY A 457 1.97 -18.18 2.87
C GLY A 457 2.05 -19.64 2.48
N LEU A 458 1.81 -20.53 3.44
CA LEU A 458 1.88 -21.97 3.24
C LEU A 458 0.48 -22.59 3.38
N LEU A 459 0.01 -23.26 2.34
CA LEU A 459 -1.18 -24.12 2.41
C LEU A 459 -0.84 -25.33 3.29
N MET A 460 -1.42 -25.37 4.48
CA MET A 460 -1.20 -26.44 5.47
C MET A 460 -2.13 -27.63 5.24
N ASP A 461 -3.39 -27.36 4.89
CA ASP A 461 -4.40 -28.40 4.69
C ASP A 461 -5.50 -27.91 3.72
N GLU A 462 -6.04 -28.83 2.92
CA GLU A 462 -7.24 -28.62 2.11
C GLU A 462 -8.10 -29.88 2.16
N PHE A 463 -9.31 -29.76 2.72
CA PHE A 463 -10.22 -30.88 2.92
C PHE A 463 -11.68 -30.47 2.71
N LYS A 464 -12.58 -31.45 2.76
CA LYS A 464 -14.03 -31.24 2.75
C LYS A 464 -14.63 -31.71 4.06
N SER A 465 -15.58 -30.95 4.58
CA SER A 465 -16.37 -31.32 5.76
C SER A 465 -17.81 -30.87 5.57
N ALA A 466 -18.75 -31.79 5.80
CA ALA A 466 -20.12 -31.74 5.28
C ALA A 466 -20.16 -31.36 3.79
N GLU A 467 -20.83 -30.26 3.44
CA GLU A 467 -20.94 -29.74 2.06
C GLU A 467 -19.85 -28.70 1.70
N ASN A 468 -18.93 -28.38 2.62
CA ASN A 468 -17.99 -27.26 2.49
C ASN A 468 -16.56 -27.72 2.19
N ARG A 469 -15.82 -26.90 1.44
CA ARG A 469 -14.36 -26.99 1.29
C ARG A 469 -13.71 -26.09 2.32
N TYR A 470 -12.73 -26.59 3.06
CA TYR A 470 -11.90 -25.78 3.97
C TYR A 470 -10.47 -25.72 3.44
N CYS A 471 -9.88 -24.53 3.54
CA CYS A 471 -8.55 -24.19 3.07
C CYS A 471 -7.81 -23.54 4.24
N ILE A 472 -6.73 -24.18 4.72
CA ILE A 472 -5.99 -23.75 5.89
C ILE A 472 -4.65 -23.18 5.46
N VAL A 473 -4.42 -21.88 5.70
CA VAL A 473 -3.18 -21.20 5.31
C VAL A 473 -2.45 -20.70 6.56
N ARG A 474 -1.21 -21.16 6.76
CA ARG A 474 -0.23 -20.61 7.72
C ARG A 474 0.42 -19.40 7.07
N ILE A 475 0.40 -18.28 7.77
CA ILE A 475 0.90 -16.98 7.30
C ILE A 475 1.88 -16.48 8.35
N GLY A 476 3.18 -16.65 8.09
CA GLY A 476 4.23 -16.14 8.96
C GLY A 476 4.73 -14.79 8.47
N PHE A 477 4.98 -13.85 9.37
CA PHE A 477 5.48 -12.51 9.04
C PHE A 477 6.35 -11.94 10.17
N GLN A 478 7.08 -10.86 9.89
CA GLN A 478 7.92 -10.18 10.87
C GLN A 478 7.82 -8.66 10.68
N ARG A 479 7.86 -7.88 11.77
CA ARG A 479 7.72 -6.42 11.72
C ARG A 479 9.07 -5.70 11.84
N VAL A 480 9.35 -4.81 10.89
CA VAL A 480 10.58 -4.01 10.80
C VAL A 480 10.22 -2.55 11.05
N TRP A 481 10.45 -2.12 12.28
CA TRP A 481 10.13 -0.77 12.75
C TRP A 481 11.10 0.27 12.19
N ARG A 482 10.61 1.07 11.25
CA ARG A 482 11.23 2.34 10.84
C ARG A 482 10.71 3.44 11.76
N GLN A 483 11.49 4.51 11.98
CA GLN A 483 11.08 5.65 12.81
C GLN A 483 9.69 6.18 12.44
N GLU A 484 9.37 6.24 11.15
CA GLU A 484 8.12 6.81 10.63
C GLU A 484 6.88 5.94 10.91
N SER A 485 7.05 4.62 10.97
CA SER A 485 5.99 3.64 11.25
C SER A 485 5.93 3.20 12.72
N CYS A 486 6.84 3.68 13.57
CA CYS A 486 7.01 3.12 14.91
C CYS A 486 5.93 3.55 15.91
N ILE A 487 5.48 2.58 16.71
CA ILE A 487 4.69 2.83 17.94
C ILE A 487 5.54 3.44 19.08
N HIS A 488 6.87 3.50 18.90
CA HIS A 488 7.84 4.11 19.81
C HIS A 488 7.81 3.58 21.26
N GLU A 489 8.18 2.32 21.47
CA GLU A 489 8.51 1.81 22.82
C GLU A 489 9.79 2.47 23.32
N MET A 490 9.63 3.49 24.15
CA MET A 490 10.73 4.32 24.66
C MET A 490 11.33 3.78 25.97
N SER A 491 12.64 3.98 26.12
CA SER A 491 13.34 3.72 27.36
C SER A 491 14.31 4.85 27.69
N MET A 492 14.27 5.30 28.95
CA MET A 492 15.17 6.29 29.53
C MET A 492 16.63 5.83 29.42
N GLN A 493 17.48 6.65 28.79
CA GLN A 493 18.94 6.53 28.88
C GLN A 493 19.53 7.49 29.92
N GLU A 494 19.05 8.73 29.93
CA GLU A 494 19.60 9.83 30.73
C GLU A 494 18.45 10.65 31.33
N TYR A 495 18.62 11.10 32.57
CA TYR A 495 17.60 11.85 33.29
C TYR A 495 18.25 12.90 34.20
N VAL A 496 17.89 14.16 33.98
CA VAL A 496 18.36 15.33 34.73
C VAL A 496 17.15 15.97 35.41
N LEU A 497 17.16 15.97 36.74
CA LEU A 497 16.13 16.62 37.57
C LEU A 497 16.08 18.13 37.30
N ALA A 498 14.87 18.68 37.24
CA ALA A 498 14.64 20.12 37.24
C ALA A 498 14.91 20.69 38.65
N ASP A 499 15.79 21.69 38.75
CA ASP A 499 16.00 22.44 40.00
C ASP A 499 15.02 23.63 40.10
N CYS A 500 15.14 24.47 41.14
CA CYS A 500 14.23 25.61 41.33
C CYS A 500 14.38 26.72 40.28
N VAL A 501 15.54 26.80 39.62
CA VAL A 501 15.96 27.86 38.68
C VAL A 501 16.00 27.35 37.24
N SER A 502 16.44 26.11 37.03
CA SER A 502 16.71 25.51 35.71
C SER A 502 15.82 24.31 35.42
N GLY A 503 15.36 24.22 34.17
CA GLY A 503 14.61 23.06 33.68
C GLY A 503 15.43 21.77 33.64
N GLY A 504 14.73 20.65 33.80
CA GLY A 504 15.29 19.30 33.68
C GLY A 504 15.10 18.73 32.28
N HIS A 505 15.60 17.52 32.04
CA HIS A 505 15.31 16.79 30.80
C HIS A 505 15.44 15.27 30.96
N GLU A 506 14.82 14.51 30.06
CA GLU A 506 14.91 13.05 29.95
C GLU A 506 15.24 12.68 28.50
N ARG A 507 16.33 11.95 28.27
CA ARG A 507 16.69 11.42 26.95
C ARG A 507 16.17 10.00 26.81
N LEU A 508 15.34 9.78 25.79
CA LEU A 508 14.69 8.52 25.49
C LEU A 508 15.32 7.90 24.23
N LEU A 509 15.55 6.59 24.27
CA LEU A 509 15.83 5.77 23.09
C LEU A 509 14.69 4.78 22.87
N CYS A 510 14.21 4.69 21.64
CA CYS A 510 13.29 3.65 21.23
C CYS A 510 13.98 2.31 21.00
N ARG A 511 13.50 1.27 21.67
CA ARG A 511 14.00 -0.11 21.50
C ARG A 511 13.65 -0.71 20.13
N LEU A 512 12.52 -0.29 19.57
CA LEU A 512 11.96 -0.86 18.34
C LEU A 512 12.61 -0.31 17.07
N CYS A 513 12.86 1.00 16.96
CA CYS A 513 13.43 1.64 15.76
C CYS A 513 14.79 2.31 15.96
N GLY A 514 15.27 2.50 17.21
CA GLY A 514 16.51 3.22 17.49
C GLY A 514 16.41 4.76 17.46
N TYR A 515 15.21 5.33 17.28
CA TYR A 515 14.99 6.77 17.36
C TYR A 515 15.31 7.30 18.77
N GLU A 516 16.01 8.44 18.84
CA GLU A 516 16.30 9.17 20.08
C GLU A 516 15.58 10.52 20.10
N GLU A 517 15.13 10.92 21.29
CA GLU A 517 14.54 12.23 21.53
C GLU A 517 14.75 12.69 22.98
N THR A 518 14.53 13.99 23.23
CA THR A 518 14.65 14.61 24.55
C THR A 518 13.32 15.21 24.97
N VAL A 519 12.83 14.82 26.15
CA VAL A 519 11.71 15.47 26.83
C VAL A 519 12.28 16.56 27.74
N LEU A 520 11.71 17.76 27.69
CA LEU A 520 12.11 18.86 28.57
C LEU A 520 11.15 18.95 29.78
N PHE A 521 11.65 19.43 30.91
CA PHE A 521 10.82 19.74 32.08
C PHE A 521 11.04 21.21 32.47
N PRO A 522 9.98 21.99 32.76
CA PRO A 522 10.16 23.33 33.32
C PRO A 522 10.88 23.26 34.66
N ALA A 523 11.49 24.38 35.08
CA ALA A 523 12.08 24.49 36.41
C ALA A 523 11.02 24.20 37.49
N SER A 524 11.42 23.53 38.57
CA SER A 524 10.54 23.17 39.70
C SER A 524 9.94 24.39 40.42
N GLY A 525 10.56 25.55 40.23
CA GLY A 525 10.21 26.80 40.90
C GLY A 525 10.67 26.86 42.35
N HIS A 526 10.58 28.05 42.94
CA HIS A 526 10.76 28.22 44.38
C HIS A 526 9.47 27.94 45.16
N ILE A 527 9.65 27.42 46.37
CA ILE A 527 8.57 27.19 47.33
C ILE A 527 9.03 27.85 48.64
N ASP A 528 8.26 28.82 49.11
CA ASP A 528 8.39 29.46 50.42
C ASP A 528 7.07 29.18 51.15
N LYS A 529 7.13 28.72 52.41
CA LYS A 529 5.95 28.33 53.22
C LYS A 529 5.86 29.06 54.56
N ASP A 530 6.96 29.61 55.07
CA ASP A 530 6.99 30.45 56.27
C ASP A 530 7.13 31.95 55.97
N GLU A 531 7.13 32.31 54.68
CA GLU A 531 7.15 33.68 54.13
C GLU A 531 8.42 34.45 54.52
N ASP A 532 9.56 33.75 54.59
CA ASP A 532 10.85 34.30 55.02
C ASP A 532 11.71 34.86 53.87
N GLY A 533 11.33 34.59 52.61
CA GLY A 533 12.02 35.06 51.40
C GLY A 533 13.07 34.09 50.86
N PHE A 534 13.29 32.93 51.48
CA PHE A 534 14.13 31.85 50.99
C PHE A 534 13.30 30.64 50.53
N CYS A 535 13.86 29.85 49.63
CA CYS A 535 13.21 28.64 49.14
C CYS A 535 13.46 27.45 50.08
N ASP A 536 12.39 26.85 50.61
CA ASP A 536 12.37 25.60 51.40
C ASP A 536 13.20 24.45 50.78
N VAL A 537 13.32 24.45 49.46
CA VAL A 537 13.80 23.31 48.66
C VAL A 537 15.29 23.45 48.29
N CYS A 538 15.74 24.66 47.98
CA CYS A 538 17.14 24.91 47.56
C CYS A 538 17.92 25.88 48.46
N TYR A 539 17.25 26.49 49.46
CA TYR A 539 17.83 27.45 50.42
C TYR A 539 18.48 28.68 49.80
N GLN A 540 18.03 29.07 48.59
CA GLN A 540 18.41 30.31 47.93
C GLN A 540 17.40 31.42 48.26
N GLU A 541 17.88 32.67 48.32
CA GLU A 541 17.03 33.87 48.39
C GLU A 541 16.19 33.96 47.10
N ILE A 542 14.91 34.27 47.22
CA ILE A 542 13.99 34.37 46.09
C ILE A 542 14.05 35.80 45.53
N ASN A 543 14.75 35.97 44.41
CA ASN A 543 14.99 37.26 43.77
C ASN A 543 15.05 37.10 42.23
N ASP A 544 15.24 38.20 41.49
CA ASP A 544 15.25 38.19 40.02
C ASP A 544 16.41 37.38 39.41
N GLU A 545 17.53 37.17 40.13
CA GLU A 545 18.67 36.36 39.67
C GLU A 545 18.44 34.84 39.90
N THR A 546 17.66 34.49 40.93
CA THR A 546 17.25 33.11 41.22
C THR A 546 15.88 32.76 40.62
N ALA A 547 15.23 33.68 39.91
CA ALA A 547 13.94 33.46 39.30
C ALA A 547 13.93 32.19 38.40
N PRO A 548 12.86 31.37 38.44
CA PRO A 548 12.77 30.19 37.59
C PRO A 548 12.81 30.62 36.13
N LYS A 549 13.79 30.13 35.37
CA LYS A 549 13.96 30.50 33.96
C LYS A 549 12.72 30.05 33.18
N GLU A 550 12.05 31.01 32.54
CA GLU A 550 10.94 30.72 31.64
C GLU A 550 11.43 29.81 30.50
N ALA A 551 10.73 28.70 30.30
CA ALA A 551 11.10 27.70 29.32
C ALA A 551 10.69 28.17 27.93
N VAL A 552 11.67 28.36 27.05
CA VAL A 552 11.46 28.57 25.62
C VAL A 552 11.31 27.20 24.95
N TYR A 553 10.18 26.99 24.31
CA TYR A 553 9.80 25.79 23.56
C TYR A 553 9.69 26.11 22.07
N ARG A 554 10.20 25.19 21.25
CA ARG A 554 10.19 25.23 19.79
C ARG A 554 9.32 24.11 19.23
N GLU A 555 8.92 24.23 17.97
CA GLU A 555 8.27 23.12 17.27
C GLU A 555 9.10 21.83 17.39
N GLY A 556 8.42 20.73 17.75
CA GLY A 556 9.04 19.44 18.00
C GLY A 556 9.36 19.12 19.47
N ASP A 557 9.46 20.11 20.37
CA ASP A 557 9.71 19.89 21.81
C ASP A 557 8.59 19.09 22.48
N ILE A 558 8.93 18.34 23.54
CA ILE A 558 8.01 17.37 24.16
C ILE A 558 7.71 17.74 25.62
N GLN A 559 6.44 17.60 25.99
CA GLN A 559 5.94 17.67 27.37
C GLN A 559 5.18 16.39 27.74
N ILE A 560 5.35 15.93 28.99
CA ILE A 560 4.56 14.83 29.56
C ILE A 560 3.55 15.42 30.56
N ARG A 561 2.27 15.02 30.44
CA ARG A 561 1.21 15.36 31.41
C ARG A 561 0.39 14.10 31.73
N ARG A 562 -0.13 13.98 32.96
CA ARG A 562 -0.99 12.86 33.35
C ARG A 562 -2.46 13.23 33.21
N ILE A 563 -3.25 12.32 32.65
CA ILE A 563 -4.70 12.43 32.51
C ILE A 563 -5.33 11.09 32.89
N GLY A 564 -6.29 11.10 33.81
CA GLY A 564 -6.99 9.87 34.24
C GLY A 564 -6.08 8.82 34.85
N GLY A 565 -5.00 9.23 35.53
CA GLY A 565 -4.00 8.32 36.10
C GLY A 565 -2.87 7.88 35.13
N LYS A 566 -3.09 7.97 33.81
CA LYS A 566 -2.12 7.58 32.79
C LYS A 566 -1.31 8.78 32.27
N GLN A 567 0.00 8.59 32.05
CA GLN A 567 0.85 9.61 31.43
C GLN A 567 0.65 9.64 29.91
N TYR A 568 0.61 10.86 29.36
CA TYR A 568 0.49 11.16 27.94
C TYR A 568 1.59 12.14 27.52
N ARG A 569 2.05 11.99 26.28
CA ARG A 569 3.07 12.83 25.66
C ARG A 569 2.41 13.81 24.70
N PHE A 570 2.91 15.03 24.70
CA PHE A 570 2.45 16.11 23.85
C PHE A 570 3.67 16.75 23.18
N ARG A 571 3.55 17.05 21.88
CA ARG A 571 4.59 17.71 21.10
C ARG A 571 4.18 19.14 20.77
N CYS A 572 5.13 20.07 20.82
CA CYS A 572 4.91 21.44 20.37
C CYS A 572 4.71 21.46 18.85
N ILE A 573 3.63 22.08 18.39
CA ILE A 573 3.23 22.19 16.97
C ILE A 573 3.00 23.63 16.50
N ASP A 574 3.22 24.60 17.39
CA ASP A 574 3.23 26.04 17.12
C ASP A 574 3.95 26.71 18.31
N GLU A 575 4.96 27.53 18.06
CA GLU A 575 5.74 28.26 19.07
C GLU A 575 5.20 29.67 19.39
N ASP A 576 4.33 30.23 18.53
CA ASP A 576 3.70 31.56 18.68
C ASP A 576 2.16 31.47 18.53
N TYR A 577 1.56 30.48 19.20
CA TYR A 577 0.12 30.20 19.20
C TYR A 577 -0.69 31.40 19.73
N SER A 578 -1.60 31.89 18.89
CA SER A 578 -2.69 32.77 19.29
C SER A 578 -4.06 32.09 19.25
N ASP A 579 -4.95 32.52 20.15
CA ASP A 579 -6.35 32.12 20.16
C ASP A 579 -7.23 33.07 19.32
N MET A 580 -8.50 32.70 19.13
CA MET A 580 -9.48 33.46 18.32
C MET A 580 -9.85 34.85 18.88
N MET A 581 -9.16 35.32 19.93
CA MET A 581 -9.29 36.66 20.51
C MET A 581 -7.97 37.46 20.42
N ASP A 582 -6.92 36.91 19.79
CA ASP A 582 -5.54 37.44 19.76
C ASP A 582 -4.96 37.73 21.17
N ASN A 583 -5.45 37.04 22.21
CA ASN A 583 -5.07 37.33 23.61
C ASN A 583 -3.60 37.03 23.93
N ARG A 584 -2.94 36.22 23.11
CA ARG A 584 -1.58 35.72 23.31
C ARG A 584 -0.88 35.63 21.96
N GLY A 585 0.08 36.52 21.71
CA GLY A 585 1.34 36.06 21.13
C GLY A 585 2.24 35.58 22.27
N ASN A 586 3.28 34.83 21.95
CA ASN A 586 4.24 34.23 22.87
C ASN A 586 3.64 33.06 23.68
N ALA A 587 3.20 32.00 23.00
CA ALA A 587 2.72 30.79 23.67
C ALA A 587 2.93 29.54 22.79
N ALA A 588 3.34 28.42 23.39
CA ALA A 588 3.54 27.15 22.69
C ALA A 588 2.27 26.28 22.75
N LEU A 589 1.77 25.82 21.59
CA LEU A 589 0.70 24.82 21.50
C LEU A 589 1.26 23.41 21.53
N PHE A 590 0.86 22.63 22.54
CA PHE A 590 1.23 21.24 22.74
C PHE A 590 0.07 20.31 22.38
N LEU A 591 0.23 19.48 21.34
CA LEU A 591 -0.77 18.50 20.88
C LEU A 591 -0.37 17.07 21.29
N CYS A 592 -1.33 16.28 21.79
CA CYS A 592 -1.10 14.90 22.21
C CYS A 592 -0.59 14.01 21.05
N GLU A 593 0.47 13.25 21.29
CA GLU A 593 1.10 12.40 20.27
C GLU A 593 0.32 11.12 19.94
N THR A 594 -0.69 10.78 20.76
CA THR A 594 -1.52 9.58 20.64
C THR A 594 -3.02 9.93 20.73
N VAL A 595 -3.89 9.12 20.14
CA VAL A 595 -5.34 9.24 20.37
C VAL A 595 -5.72 8.54 21.68
N ILE A 596 -6.38 9.26 22.58
CA ILE A 596 -7.01 8.69 23.77
C ILE A 596 -8.29 7.98 23.32
N ARG A 597 -8.32 6.65 23.47
CA ARG A 597 -9.45 5.79 23.08
C ARG A 597 -10.72 6.08 23.89
N SER A 598 -11.88 5.80 23.29
CA SER A 598 -13.20 5.99 23.91
C SER A 598 -13.49 5.10 25.12
N ASP A 599 -12.71 4.04 25.34
CA ASP A 599 -12.91 3.03 26.39
C ASP A 599 -12.03 3.20 27.64
N ILE A 600 -11.31 4.32 27.78
CA ILE A 600 -10.35 4.56 28.87
C ILE A 600 -10.93 4.50 30.30
N GLU A 601 -12.22 4.74 30.51
CA GLU A 601 -12.86 4.57 31.85
C GLU A 601 -13.27 3.11 32.16
N SER A 602 -13.01 2.16 31.25
CA SER A 602 -13.33 0.74 31.46
C SER A 602 -12.45 0.13 32.55
N ASP A 603 -13.08 -0.43 33.59
CA ASP A 603 -12.40 -1.43 34.42
C ASP A 603 -12.33 -2.78 33.68
N GLY A 604 -11.44 -3.68 34.11
CA GLY A 604 -11.28 -5.01 33.51
C GLY A 604 -12.49 -5.95 33.66
N THR A 605 -13.62 -5.43 34.13
CA THR A 605 -14.90 -6.13 34.31
C THR A 605 -16.05 -5.50 33.50
N SER A 606 -15.90 -4.29 32.94
CA SER A 606 -16.95 -3.60 32.19
C SER A 606 -16.38 -2.59 31.18
N ILE A 607 -16.72 -2.77 29.91
CA ILE A 607 -16.32 -1.84 28.83
C ILE A 607 -17.24 -0.62 28.85
N GLN A 608 -16.78 0.47 29.46
CA GLN A 608 -17.47 1.77 29.43
C GLN A 608 -16.89 2.64 28.33
N LYS A 609 -17.55 2.65 27.16
CA LYS A 609 -17.23 3.60 26.09
C LYS A 609 -17.95 4.93 26.30
N TRP A 610 -17.33 6.05 25.94
CA TRP A 610 -18.00 7.36 25.93
C TRP A 610 -18.53 7.79 24.57
N GLU A 611 -19.53 8.66 24.63
CA GLU A 611 -20.08 9.49 23.56
C GLU A 611 -19.64 10.96 23.73
N PHE A 612 -19.73 11.79 22.68
CA PHE A 612 -19.40 13.21 22.76
C PHE A 612 -20.32 13.96 23.75
N GLY A 613 -21.62 13.68 23.71
CA GLY A 613 -22.64 14.33 24.55
C GLY A 613 -24.06 14.18 23.99
N LEU A 614 -25.01 14.85 24.64
CA LEU A 614 -26.42 14.88 24.20
C LEU A 614 -26.63 15.69 22.91
N ASP A 615 -25.73 16.63 22.65
CA ASP A 615 -25.71 17.55 21.50
C ASP A 615 -24.26 17.84 21.07
N ASN A 616 -24.08 18.47 19.92
CA ASN A 616 -22.78 18.86 19.37
C ASN A 616 -22.16 20.11 20.03
N ASN A 617 -22.63 20.52 21.22
CA ASN A 617 -22.16 21.70 21.93
C ASN A 617 -20.98 21.37 22.85
N TYR A 618 -19.75 21.66 22.40
CA TYR A 618 -18.53 21.34 23.18
C TYR A 618 -18.55 21.89 24.62
N LYS A 619 -19.19 23.03 24.88
CA LYS A 619 -19.34 23.62 26.22
C LYS A 619 -20.07 22.71 27.21
N THR A 620 -21.02 21.92 26.73
CA THR A 620 -21.83 20.95 27.51
C THR A 620 -21.46 19.50 27.25
N SER A 621 -20.50 19.23 26.36
CA SER A 621 -20.00 17.88 26.04
C SER A 621 -19.53 17.09 27.27
N ASN A 622 -19.52 15.76 27.14
CA ASN A 622 -18.90 14.86 28.11
C ASN A 622 -17.37 14.96 28.04
N ILE A 623 -16.81 15.13 26.84
CA ILE A 623 -15.37 15.27 26.60
C ILE A 623 -14.75 16.42 27.42
N ARG A 624 -15.33 17.62 27.32
CA ARG A 624 -14.81 18.80 28.03
C ARG A 624 -14.86 18.62 29.56
N LYS A 625 -15.97 18.09 30.08
CA LYS A 625 -16.12 17.76 31.51
C LYS A 625 -15.09 16.74 31.96
N TRP A 626 -14.80 15.73 31.13
CA TRP A 626 -13.85 14.68 31.48
C TRP A 626 -12.42 15.22 31.51
N LEU A 627 -11.98 15.99 30.52
CA LEU A 627 -10.65 16.61 30.52
C LEU A 627 -10.43 17.47 31.78
N GLN A 628 -11.39 18.35 32.10
CA GLN A 628 -11.35 19.18 33.31
C GLN A 628 -11.34 18.40 34.63
N LYS A 629 -11.97 17.22 34.67
CA LYS A 629 -12.05 16.36 35.87
C LYS A 629 -10.78 15.51 36.07
N ASN A 630 -10.10 15.13 35.00
CA ASN A 630 -9.09 14.05 35.03
C ASN A 630 -7.65 14.52 34.76
N MET A 631 -7.45 15.80 34.43
CA MET A 631 -6.17 16.48 34.54
C MET A 631 -5.69 16.44 36.01
N GLU A 632 -4.42 16.09 36.27
CA GLU A 632 -3.84 16.29 37.61
C GLU A 632 -3.85 17.79 37.98
N SER A 633 -3.82 18.11 39.28
CA SER A 633 -4.12 19.44 39.84
C SER A 633 -3.59 20.61 39.00
N PRO A 634 -4.44 21.60 38.62
CA PRO A 634 -4.12 22.68 37.69
C PRO A 634 -2.71 23.24 37.82
N THR A 635 -1.84 22.85 36.89
CA THR A 635 -0.43 23.21 36.93
C THR A 635 -0.25 24.66 36.50
N LYS A 636 0.60 25.43 37.21
CA LYS A 636 0.69 26.90 37.07
C LYS A 636 1.24 27.36 35.70
N ASP A 637 1.90 26.47 34.98
CA ASP A 637 2.46 26.66 33.64
C ASP A 637 1.41 26.62 32.53
N ILE A 638 0.35 25.81 32.69
CA ILE A 638 -0.65 25.63 31.64
C ILE A 638 -1.64 26.80 31.66
N SER A 639 -1.70 27.51 30.53
CA SER A 639 -2.51 28.70 30.34
C SER A 639 -3.99 28.38 30.11
N PHE A 640 -4.87 29.21 30.67
CA PHE A 640 -6.26 29.28 30.24
C PHE A 640 -6.34 29.98 28.87
N ILE A 641 -6.91 29.28 27.88
CA ILE A 641 -7.03 29.71 26.48
C ILE A 641 -8.50 29.82 26.11
N TYR A 642 -8.85 30.80 25.25
CA TYR A 642 -10.21 30.90 24.72
C TYR A 642 -10.53 29.73 23.78
N THR A 643 -11.44 28.83 24.20
CA THR A 643 -11.83 27.63 23.44
C THR A 643 -13.19 27.75 22.76
N GLY A 644 -13.85 28.90 22.89
CA GLY A 644 -15.17 29.16 22.31
C GLY A 644 -15.17 29.11 20.78
N VAL A 645 -15.74 28.05 20.21
CA VAL A 645 -15.98 27.99 18.76
C VAL A 645 -17.11 28.96 18.42
N ASN A 646 -16.91 29.83 17.42
CA ASN A 646 -17.92 30.81 16.96
C ASN A 646 -18.49 30.47 15.57
N THR A 647 -18.21 29.25 15.12
CA THR A 647 -18.50 28.71 13.80
C THR A 647 -19.21 27.36 13.89
N ALA A 648 -19.83 26.97 12.79
CA ALA A 648 -20.29 25.62 12.50
C ALA A 648 -20.04 25.34 11.01
N TYR A 649 -19.89 24.07 10.62
CA TYR A 649 -19.62 23.72 9.22
C TYR A 649 -20.65 22.73 8.66
N GLN A 650 -20.73 22.69 7.33
CA GLN A 650 -21.51 21.72 6.57
C GLN A 650 -20.64 21.22 5.40
N GLY A 651 -20.75 19.93 5.07
CA GLY A 651 -19.88 19.28 4.08
C GLY A 651 -18.83 18.37 4.74
N LYS A 652 -17.89 17.89 3.91
CA LYS A 652 -16.77 17.02 4.31
C LYS A 652 -15.70 17.07 3.23
N THR A 653 -14.45 16.75 3.59
CA THR A 653 -13.36 16.61 2.60
C THR A 653 -13.49 15.30 1.81
N GLY A 654 -12.65 15.12 0.79
CA GLY A 654 -12.51 13.85 0.10
C GLY A 654 -11.84 12.78 0.97
N SER A 655 -11.99 11.53 0.53
CA SER A 655 -11.42 10.35 1.18
C SER A 655 -10.02 10.09 0.65
N GLY A 656 -9.03 9.95 1.53
CA GLY A 656 -7.63 9.76 1.20
C GLY A 656 -6.88 11.04 0.83
N GLU A 657 -7.44 12.22 1.11
CA GLU A 657 -6.79 13.51 0.84
C GLU A 657 -5.78 13.91 1.92
N TYR A 658 -5.97 13.45 3.17
CA TYR A 658 -5.12 13.81 4.31
C TYR A 658 -4.88 15.33 4.37
N GLU A 659 -3.64 15.81 4.55
CA GLU A 659 -3.32 17.25 4.60
C GLU A 659 -3.61 18.02 3.30
N GLN A 660 -3.90 17.33 2.20
CA GLN A 660 -4.08 17.92 0.86
C GLN A 660 -5.53 18.34 0.55
N PHE A 661 -6.47 18.20 1.49
CA PHE A 661 -7.87 18.57 1.28
C PHE A 661 -8.07 20.04 0.88
N ALA A 662 -9.13 20.31 0.12
CA ALA A 662 -9.60 21.67 -0.12
C ALA A 662 -10.51 22.13 1.02
N PHE A 663 -10.20 23.27 1.66
CA PHE A 663 -11.06 23.83 2.71
C PHE A 663 -12.38 24.39 2.16
N ASP A 664 -12.43 24.71 0.86
CA ASP A 664 -13.63 25.18 0.16
C ASP A 664 -14.78 24.14 0.13
N ASP A 665 -14.50 22.86 0.41
CA ASP A 665 -15.51 21.80 0.54
C ASP A 665 -16.27 21.82 1.89
N LEU A 666 -15.93 22.76 2.78
CA LEU A 666 -16.58 22.97 4.08
C LEU A 666 -17.28 24.34 4.12
N GLU A 667 -18.59 24.36 3.89
CA GLU A 667 -19.41 25.56 4.02
C GLU A 667 -19.42 26.04 5.48
N LYS A 668 -19.10 27.32 5.71
CA LYS A 668 -18.96 27.95 7.04
C LYS A 668 -20.21 28.76 7.40
N LEU A 669 -20.81 28.45 8.54
CA LEU A 669 -21.84 29.28 9.20
C LEU A 669 -21.28 29.93 10.47
N GLU A 670 -21.52 31.22 10.66
CA GLU A 670 -21.21 31.90 11.91
C GLU A 670 -22.36 31.74 12.91
N LYS A 671 -22.04 31.46 14.18
CA LYS A 671 -23.01 31.22 15.25
C LYS A 671 -22.78 32.17 16.43
N PRO A 672 -23.73 32.30 17.38
CA PRO A 672 -23.57 33.19 18.53
C PRO A 672 -22.29 32.94 19.33
N PHE A 673 -21.64 34.04 19.71
CA PHE A 673 -20.38 34.09 20.45
C PHE A 673 -20.48 33.34 21.78
N GLN A 674 -19.49 32.49 22.07
CA GLN A 674 -19.51 31.63 23.27
C GLN A 674 -18.28 31.88 24.14
N ILE A 675 -18.42 32.66 25.22
CA ILE A 675 -17.34 32.81 26.22
C ILE A 675 -17.08 31.47 26.90
N MET A 676 -15.85 30.98 26.76
CA MET A 676 -15.38 29.72 27.30
C MET A 676 -13.85 29.68 27.27
N GLU A 677 -13.26 29.26 28.39
CA GLU A 677 -11.82 29.07 28.53
C GLU A 677 -11.55 27.67 29.10
N ASP A 678 -10.43 27.07 28.69
CA ASP A 678 -9.94 25.79 29.21
C ASP A 678 -8.40 25.80 29.28
N GLN A 679 -7.83 25.00 30.17
CA GLN A 679 -6.40 24.68 30.18
C GLN A 679 -6.03 23.55 29.22
N MET A 680 -6.97 22.63 28.95
CA MET A 680 -6.77 21.48 28.07
C MET A 680 -8.05 21.21 27.28
N PHE A 681 -7.92 21.03 25.96
CA PHE A 681 -9.03 21.04 25.01
C PHE A 681 -8.78 20.11 23.81
N ILE A 682 -9.78 19.92 22.94
CA ILE A 682 -9.61 19.27 21.62
C ILE A 682 -9.67 20.35 20.53
N LEU A 683 -8.99 20.15 19.40
CA LEU A 683 -8.85 21.17 18.35
C LEU A 683 -10.19 21.59 17.72
N SER A 684 -10.31 22.85 17.26
CA SER A 684 -11.42 23.28 16.41
C SER A 684 -11.17 22.91 14.93
N MET A 685 -12.15 23.13 14.05
CA MET A 685 -11.98 22.99 12.60
C MET A 685 -10.90 23.95 12.07
N GLU A 686 -10.91 25.21 12.51
CA GLU A 686 -9.93 26.23 12.11
C GLU A 686 -8.51 25.84 12.53
N GLU A 687 -8.34 25.35 13.76
CA GLU A 687 -7.06 24.83 14.25
C GLU A 687 -6.64 23.56 13.51
N ALA A 688 -7.57 22.64 13.25
CA ALA A 688 -7.28 21.43 12.48
C ALA A 688 -6.82 21.76 11.04
N VAL A 689 -7.36 22.82 10.43
CA VAL A 689 -6.96 23.30 9.11
C VAL A 689 -5.61 24.03 9.16
N LYS A 690 -5.34 24.84 10.20
CA LYS A 690 -4.03 25.49 10.41
C LYS A 690 -2.92 24.46 10.64
N TYR A 691 -3.18 23.42 11.45
CA TYR A 691 -2.22 22.38 11.82
C TYR A 691 -2.45 21.05 11.05
N ARG A 692 -3.00 21.13 9.83
CA ARG A 692 -3.41 19.96 9.02
C ARG A 692 -2.29 18.93 8.85
N ASP A 693 -1.05 19.39 8.73
CA ASP A 693 0.16 18.59 8.52
C ASP A 693 0.51 17.70 9.74
N PHE A 694 -0.15 17.86 10.88
CA PHE A 694 0.01 17.06 12.10
C PHE A 694 -1.17 16.11 12.38
N LEU A 695 -2.30 16.24 11.67
CA LEU A 695 -3.56 15.57 12.05
C LEU A 695 -3.49 14.04 12.00
N TRP A 696 -2.72 13.48 11.07
CA TRP A 696 -2.53 12.04 10.87
C TRP A 696 -1.12 11.54 11.24
N LYS A 697 -0.31 12.40 11.88
CA LYS A 697 1.04 12.09 12.36
C LYS A 697 1.06 11.89 13.87
N PHE A 698 1.61 10.77 14.30
CA PHE A 698 1.62 10.31 15.69
C PHE A 698 3.02 9.85 16.10
N ASN A 699 3.29 9.88 17.41
CA ASN A 699 4.59 9.52 18.01
C ASN A 699 5.81 10.19 17.34
N GLY A 700 5.71 11.47 16.97
CA GLY A 700 6.83 12.21 16.36
C GLY A 700 7.18 11.85 14.91
N SER A 701 6.33 11.12 14.18
CA SER A 701 6.62 10.76 12.79
C SER A 701 6.60 11.95 11.83
N SER A 702 7.53 11.93 10.86
CA SER A 702 7.59 12.80 9.68
C SER A 702 6.41 12.61 8.72
N GLN A 703 5.88 11.38 8.64
CA GLN A 703 4.85 10.96 7.69
C GLN A 703 3.55 10.56 8.39
N ASN A 704 2.45 10.53 7.64
CA ASN A 704 1.16 10.08 8.14
C ASN A 704 1.23 8.60 8.53
N ASN A 705 0.96 8.30 9.79
CA ASN A 705 0.95 6.95 10.34
C ASN A 705 -0.34 6.64 11.14
N PRO A 706 -1.55 6.97 10.63
CA PRO A 706 -2.81 6.80 11.34
C PRO A 706 -3.11 5.35 11.77
N GLN A 707 -2.59 4.37 11.02
CA GLN A 707 -2.64 2.94 11.35
C GLN A 707 -1.95 2.58 12.68
N SER A 708 -1.10 3.46 13.23
CA SER A 708 -0.52 3.29 14.58
C SER A 708 -1.51 3.58 15.71
N GLN A 709 -2.61 4.29 15.42
CA GLN A 709 -3.64 4.68 16.40
C GLN A 709 -5.02 4.07 16.09
N TYR A 710 -5.25 3.61 14.86
CA TYR A 710 -6.55 3.11 14.42
C TYR A 710 -6.99 1.87 15.20
N SER A 711 -8.15 1.93 15.85
CA SER A 711 -8.77 0.79 16.52
C SER A 711 -10.29 0.90 16.57
N ALA A 712 -10.98 -0.14 17.05
CA ALA A 712 -12.43 -0.12 17.30
C ALA A 712 -12.91 0.95 18.31
N TYR A 713 -11.97 1.64 18.98
CA TYR A 713 -12.21 2.68 20.00
C TYR A 713 -11.48 4.00 19.66
N SER A 714 -10.87 4.08 18.47
CA SER A 714 -10.08 5.20 17.97
C SER A 714 -10.01 5.17 16.43
N LYS A 715 -11.17 5.01 15.76
CA LYS A 715 -11.26 5.08 14.29
C LYS A 715 -11.02 6.49 13.77
N GLY A 716 -11.31 7.47 14.61
CA GLY A 716 -11.07 8.89 14.42
C GLY A 716 -10.94 9.57 15.78
N TYR A 717 -10.83 10.89 15.79
CA TYR A 717 -10.93 11.68 17.03
C TYR A 717 -11.75 12.96 16.83
N TYR A 718 -12.48 13.35 17.88
CA TYR A 718 -13.34 14.52 17.85
C TYR A 718 -12.59 15.85 17.73
N LEU A 719 -13.19 16.76 16.95
CA LEU A 719 -12.94 18.20 16.98
C LEU A 719 -14.05 18.88 17.82
N ARG A 720 -13.79 20.09 18.34
CA ARG A 720 -14.79 20.84 19.13
C ARG A 720 -15.84 21.60 18.30
N THR A 721 -15.82 21.46 16.97
CA THR A 721 -16.65 22.25 16.04
C THR A 721 -17.91 21.50 15.59
N PRO A 722 -19.12 22.08 15.79
CA PRO A 722 -20.39 21.45 15.42
C PRO A 722 -20.66 21.46 13.91
N GLN A 723 -21.44 20.48 13.45
CA GLN A 723 -22.15 20.54 12.18
C GLN A 723 -23.42 21.40 12.29
N TYR A 724 -23.86 22.02 11.19
CA TYR A 724 -25.22 22.54 11.01
C TYR A 724 -25.96 21.83 9.86
N GLU A 725 -27.30 21.88 9.87
CA GLU A 725 -28.17 21.18 8.91
C GLU A 725 -28.87 22.13 7.91
N GLY A 726 -28.17 23.19 7.48
CA GLY A 726 -28.64 24.09 6.42
C GLY A 726 -29.78 25.06 6.77
N GLU A 727 -30.10 25.28 8.04
CA GLU A 727 -31.09 26.28 8.47
C GLU A 727 -30.52 27.71 8.57
N ASP A 728 -31.36 28.73 8.32
CA ASP A 728 -31.02 30.17 8.42
C ASP A 728 -30.56 30.63 9.82
N VAL A 729 -30.74 29.79 10.85
CA VAL A 729 -30.36 30.06 12.25
C VAL A 729 -29.69 28.82 12.83
N PHE A 730 -28.45 28.96 13.30
CA PHE A 730 -27.72 27.84 13.92
C PHE A 730 -28.45 27.29 15.16
N GLN A 731 -28.67 25.97 15.18
CA GLN A 731 -29.12 25.20 16.34
C GLN A 731 -28.10 24.09 16.65
N TYR A 732 -27.89 23.77 17.93
CA TYR A 732 -27.09 22.60 18.31
C TYR A 732 -27.85 21.33 17.94
N GLY A 733 -27.18 20.45 17.21
CA GLY A 733 -27.74 19.24 16.63
C GLY A 733 -26.92 18.01 17.00
N LYS A 734 -27.01 16.98 16.16
CA LYS A 734 -26.32 15.71 16.38
C LYS A 734 -24.98 15.54 15.68
N GLY A 735 -24.71 16.30 14.62
CA GLY A 735 -23.46 16.19 13.87
C GLY A 735 -22.29 16.90 14.57
N ILE A 736 -21.20 16.19 14.87
CA ILE A 736 -19.95 16.76 15.40
C ILE A 736 -18.78 16.34 14.50
N TYR A 737 -17.86 17.25 14.19
CA TYR A 737 -16.74 16.92 13.30
C TYR A 737 -15.67 16.04 13.95
N VAL A 738 -15.09 15.16 13.15
CA VAL A 738 -13.95 14.29 13.51
C VAL A 738 -12.85 14.35 12.46
N VAL A 739 -11.65 13.98 12.88
CA VAL A 739 -10.56 13.55 12.00
C VAL A 739 -10.68 12.03 11.85
N ASP A 740 -10.95 11.53 10.64
CA ASP A 740 -11.02 10.10 10.34
C ASP A 740 -9.60 9.55 10.04
N LEU A 741 -9.19 8.53 10.79
CA LEU A 741 -7.89 7.87 10.63
C LEU A 741 -7.91 6.71 9.63
N GLY A 742 -9.07 6.11 9.38
CA GLY A 742 -9.22 5.01 8.41
C GLY A 742 -9.37 5.52 6.97
N ASN A 743 -10.06 6.66 6.78
CA ASN A 743 -10.32 7.24 5.46
C ASN A 743 -9.54 8.54 5.16
N GLY A 744 -8.73 9.05 6.09
CA GLY A 744 -7.88 10.23 5.85
C GLY A 744 -8.67 11.49 5.45
N SER A 745 -9.70 11.83 6.22
CA SER A 745 -10.67 12.89 5.87
C SER A 745 -11.25 13.62 7.09
N LEU A 746 -11.84 14.80 6.88
CA LEU A 746 -12.62 15.54 7.88
C LEU A 746 -14.11 15.47 7.54
N HIS A 747 -14.93 14.92 8.46
CA HIS A 747 -16.37 14.79 8.27
C HIS A 747 -17.13 14.80 9.61
N PRO A 748 -18.46 14.99 9.62
CA PRO A 748 -19.27 14.86 10.83
C PRO A 748 -19.67 13.41 11.13
N VAL A 749 -19.86 13.11 12.42
CA VAL A 749 -20.49 11.88 12.96
C VAL A 749 -21.63 12.23 13.92
N ASP A 750 -22.49 11.26 14.26
CA ASP A 750 -23.47 11.43 15.36
C ASP A 750 -22.71 11.51 16.71
N VAL A 751 -23.11 12.45 17.57
CA VAL A 751 -22.57 12.62 18.93
C VAL A 751 -22.59 11.35 19.79
N SER A 752 -23.44 10.36 19.47
CA SER A 752 -23.45 9.05 20.13
C SER A 752 -22.49 7.99 19.55
N ASP A 753 -21.61 8.33 18.60
CA ASP A 753 -20.62 7.39 18.05
C ASP A 753 -19.49 7.08 19.05
N THR A 754 -19.53 5.89 19.65
CA THR A 754 -18.55 5.45 20.65
C THR A 754 -17.25 4.86 20.07
N SER A 755 -17.01 4.98 18.76
CA SER A 755 -15.77 4.53 18.10
C SER A 755 -14.73 5.62 17.87
N MET A 756 -15.05 6.87 18.26
CA MET A 756 -14.18 8.04 18.18
C MET A 756 -13.43 8.28 19.50
N GLY A 757 -12.12 8.50 19.41
CA GLY A 757 -11.30 8.93 20.54
C GLY A 757 -11.23 10.45 20.70
N ILE A 758 -10.29 10.90 21.52
CA ILE A 758 -9.96 12.33 21.69
C ILE A 758 -8.45 12.55 21.59
N ARG A 759 -8.05 13.65 20.94
CA ARG A 759 -6.65 14.08 20.85
C ARG A 759 -6.53 15.45 21.54
N PRO A 760 -6.21 15.49 22.85
CA PRO A 760 -6.16 16.75 23.57
C PRO A 760 -4.95 17.60 23.19
N ALA A 761 -5.06 18.90 23.43
CA ALA A 761 -4.01 19.88 23.35
C ALA A 761 -4.06 20.83 24.56
N PHE A 762 -2.96 21.49 24.86
CA PHE A 762 -2.85 22.54 25.88
C PHE A 762 -1.81 23.59 25.45
N VAL A 763 -1.73 24.70 26.16
CA VAL A 763 -0.81 25.81 25.83
C VAL A 763 0.01 26.25 27.05
N ILE A 764 1.29 26.50 26.86
CA ILE A 764 2.19 27.14 27.84
C ILE A 764 2.53 28.54 27.35
N ALA A 765 2.51 29.55 28.22
CA ALA A 765 2.96 30.90 27.88
C ALA A 765 4.49 30.98 27.86
N GLN A 766 5.04 31.78 26.95
CA GLN A 766 6.48 31.95 26.74
C GLN A 766 6.92 33.41 26.88
N HIS A 767 8.17 33.63 27.28
CA HIS A 767 8.84 34.91 27.05
C HIS A 767 9.25 35.04 25.57
N LYS A 768 9.17 36.24 24.99
CA LYS A 768 9.92 36.57 23.75
C LYS A 768 11.31 37.09 24.14
N GLU A 769 12.34 36.69 23.41
CA GLU A 769 13.68 37.32 23.46
C GLU A 769 13.67 38.72 22.82
#